data_AF-A0A1Y5EJG5-F1
#
_entry.id   AF-A0A1Y5EJG5-F1
#
_cell.length_a   1.000
_cell.length_b   1.000
_cell.length_c   1.000
_cell.angle_alpha   90.00
_cell.angle_beta   90.00
_cell.angle_gamma   90.00
#
_symmetry.space_group_name_H-M   'P 1'
#
loop_
_entity.id
_entity.type
_entity.pdbx_description
1 polymer ?
#
loop_
_entity_poly.entity_id
_entity_poly.type
_entity_poly.pdbx_seq_one_letter_code
_entity_poly.pdbx_strand_id
1 'polypeptide(L)'
;SSMASGQSAENLDFASVQRENPEMERRCQEVIDKCWQLGDANPILFIHDVGAGGLSNAFPELVSDGGRGGIFELRNVPNDERSMAPHEIWCNESQERYVLAVSDEQLTQFSEICARERAPFSVVGRATENEHLTVTDAHFEGNEKLETPIDLPLEVLLGKTPKIFKDVTTKTAAGDELALTDITLADAADRILSLPTVAEKTFLITIGDRSVTGMVNRDQMVGPWQVPVADCGVTASSLDSYHGEAMSLGERTPVALLNFGASARLAVAESLMNIAGTDIAGSDGDRLNRIKLSANWMSPAGHPGEDAGLYEAVKAIGEELCPALGLTIPVGKDSMSMRTQWDENGEQKSVTSPMSLIITAFGVVEDIRKTVTPELRTDQGETRIVAIDLSMGKNRLGGSCLAQVYKKLGNETPDVDSPEILKGFFNAMQTLVREEKLIAYHDRSDGGLFTTICEMAFAGHTGVDIDLTNIPSKEAGDNLSILFNEELGAVIQVRADDIDAIHAVFTKHGILACCTDVGRINNEDTIRFTRDGDVVLENSRTYFRTTWAQTTYKMQSLRDNPECAQQEHDVKFDTEDPGLTATLTFDINEDIVSDLIAKDAATNEATNKGNSTNPKVAILREQGVNSHVEMAAAFDRAGFIAIDVHMSDILAGRADLADFNGLVACGGFSYGDVLGAGEGWAKSILFNANARAMFKTFFEREDTFTLGVCNGCQMLSNLKDIIPGSEAWPRFVQNKSERFEARFSLVEIQESPSVLFKGMAGSMMPIAVSHGEGRTEFSSDEAIDAANNSGTVSMRYVNNYGDVTETYPANPNGSVDGITSLTTIDGRVTIMMPHPERVFRTVANSWHPDSWVEDSPWVRMFRNARAFIG
;
A
#
# COMPACT_ATOMS: atom_id res chain seq x y z
N SER A 1 -25.05 18.63 2.22
CA SER A 1 -26.26 17.76 2.27
C SER A 1 -26.57 17.26 0.87
N SER A 2 -26.06 16.08 0.54
CA SER A 2 -26.31 15.33 -0.71
C SER A 2 -27.77 14.87 -0.89
N MET A 3 -28.61 14.99 0.15
CA MET A 3 -30.03 14.64 0.10
C MET A 3 -30.86 15.50 -0.88
N ALA A 4 -30.32 16.64 -1.36
CA ALA A 4 -31.03 17.59 -2.22
C ALA A 4 -30.50 17.69 -3.66
N SER A 5 -29.43 16.97 -4.02
CA SER A 5 -28.87 17.02 -5.39
C SER A 5 -29.71 16.27 -6.43
N GLY A 6 -30.71 15.47 -6.02
CA GLY A 6 -31.60 14.73 -6.92
C GLY A 6 -32.59 15.57 -7.75
N GLN A 7 -32.31 16.86 -7.99
CA GLN A 7 -33.10 17.73 -8.88
C GLN A 7 -32.41 18.04 -10.22
N SER A 8 -31.17 17.60 -10.44
CA SER A 8 -30.52 17.63 -11.75
C SER A 8 -31.15 16.60 -12.70
N ALA A 9 -31.09 16.86 -14.01
CA ALA A 9 -31.54 15.90 -15.00
C ALA A 9 -30.67 14.63 -14.91
N GLU A 10 -31.28 13.53 -14.47
CA GLU A 10 -30.70 12.21 -14.16
C GLU A 10 -29.74 11.66 -15.23
N ASN A 11 -29.86 12.13 -16.49
CA ASN A 11 -29.06 11.66 -17.60
C ASN A 11 -27.60 12.16 -17.60
N LEU A 12 -27.25 13.26 -16.92
CA LEU A 12 -25.88 13.84 -16.91
C LEU A 12 -25.57 14.57 -15.60
N ASP A 13 -25.10 13.86 -14.57
CA ASP A 13 -24.66 14.44 -13.30
C ASP A 13 -23.20 14.93 -13.34
N PHE A 14 -22.96 16.01 -14.09
CA PHE A 14 -21.61 16.58 -14.25
C PHE A 14 -20.98 17.07 -12.93
N ALA A 15 -21.79 17.46 -11.95
CA ALA A 15 -21.30 17.97 -10.66
C ALA A 15 -20.61 16.89 -9.80
N SER A 16 -20.89 15.61 -10.09
CA SER A 16 -20.28 14.46 -9.41
C SER A 16 -18.99 13.95 -10.08
N VAL A 17 -18.55 14.57 -11.19
CA VAL A 17 -17.29 14.23 -11.86
C VAL A 17 -16.14 14.97 -11.17
N GLN A 18 -15.35 14.24 -10.41
CA GLN A 18 -14.13 14.74 -9.78
C GLN A 18 -12.96 14.82 -10.76
N ARG A 19 -11.91 15.58 -10.38
CA ARG A 19 -10.68 15.72 -11.17
C ARG A 19 -9.46 15.76 -10.27
N GLU A 20 -8.58 14.79 -10.46
CA GLU A 20 -7.34 14.60 -9.72
C GLU A 20 -6.10 15.15 -10.45
N ASN A 21 -5.12 15.60 -9.67
CA ASN A 21 -3.76 15.90 -10.11
C ASN A 21 -2.73 15.57 -9.01
N PRO A 22 -2.37 14.29 -8.82
CA PRO A 22 -1.54 13.85 -7.70
C PRO A 22 -0.16 14.51 -7.63
N GLU A 23 0.39 14.97 -8.77
CA GLU A 23 1.67 15.69 -8.81
C GLU A 23 1.59 17.03 -8.06
N MET A 24 0.45 17.72 -8.16
CA MET A 24 0.20 18.96 -7.43
C MET A 24 0.17 18.70 -5.93
N GLU A 25 -0.52 17.66 -5.50
CA GLU A 25 -0.56 17.28 -4.10
C GLU A 25 0.82 16.88 -3.57
N ARG A 26 1.63 16.19 -4.38
CA ARG A 26 3.03 15.89 -4.01
C ARG A 26 3.84 17.17 -3.77
N ARG A 27 3.69 18.20 -4.60
CA ARG A 27 4.36 19.50 -4.38
C ARG A 27 3.90 20.18 -3.11
N CYS A 28 2.60 20.12 -2.79
CA CYS A 28 2.07 20.61 -1.52
C CYS A 28 2.65 19.83 -0.34
N GLN A 29 2.74 18.50 -0.43
CA GLN A 29 3.32 17.65 0.59
C GLN A 29 4.80 18.01 0.85
N GLU A 30 5.60 18.27 -0.18
CA GLU A 30 6.99 18.74 0.01
C GLU A 30 7.08 20.05 0.80
N VAL A 31 6.14 20.99 0.58
CA VAL A 31 6.08 22.22 1.39
C VAL A 31 5.73 21.91 2.84
N ILE A 32 4.72 21.08 3.06
CA ILE A 32 4.33 20.63 4.41
C ILE A 32 5.53 19.95 5.09
N ASP A 33 6.25 19.10 4.35
CA ASP A 33 7.42 18.39 4.82
C ASP A 33 8.54 19.33 5.25
N LYS A 34 8.92 20.29 4.40
CA LYS A 34 9.91 21.30 4.78
C LYS A 34 9.46 22.14 5.96
N CYS A 35 8.17 22.42 6.10
CA CYS A 35 7.64 23.19 7.22
C CYS A 35 7.78 22.43 8.55
N TRP A 36 7.33 21.17 8.65
CA TRP A 36 7.44 20.43 9.91
C TRP A 36 8.89 19.99 10.22
N GLN A 37 9.74 19.77 9.20
CA GLN A 37 11.16 19.46 9.37
C GLN A 37 11.96 20.60 10.02
N LEU A 38 11.43 21.84 10.03
CA LEU A 38 12.03 22.98 10.75
C LEU A 38 11.83 22.91 12.28
N GLY A 39 11.07 21.93 12.79
CA GLY A 39 10.80 21.77 14.22
C GLY A 39 10.10 22.99 14.81
N ASP A 40 10.68 23.58 15.86
CA ASP A 40 10.13 24.77 16.52
C ASP A 40 10.06 26.01 15.60
N ALA A 41 10.77 26.00 14.46
CA ALA A 41 10.73 27.07 13.45
C ALA A 41 9.70 26.82 12.33
N ASN A 42 8.80 25.85 12.50
CA ASN A 42 7.70 25.60 11.56
C ASN A 42 6.83 26.86 11.36
N PRO A 43 6.66 27.34 10.10
CA PRO A 43 5.86 28.53 9.83
C PRO A 43 4.34 28.30 9.85
N ILE A 44 3.89 27.05 9.83
CA ILE A 44 2.46 26.70 9.82
C ILE A 44 1.92 26.78 11.26
N LEU A 45 1.06 27.75 11.52
CA LEU A 45 0.34 27.88 12.79
C LEU A 45 -0.87 26.93 12.85
N PHE A 46 -1.54 26.77 11.71
CA PHE A 46 -2.69 25.90 11.55
C PHE A 46 -2.80 25.50 10.07
N ILE A 47 -3.24 24.29 9.78
CA ILE A 47 -3.49 23.77 8.43
C ILE A 47 -4.77 22.95 8.43
N HIS A 48 -5.55 23.06 7.35
CA HIS A 48 -6.77 22.28 7.14
C HIS A 48 -6.88 21.89 5.66
N ASP A 49 -7.44 20.71 5.38
CA ASP A 49 -7.72 20.26 4.01
C ASP A 49 -8.89 21.04 3.39
N VAL A 50 -8.95 21.05 2.07
CA VAL A 50 -10.10 21.59 1.32
C VAL A 50 -10.80 20.45 0.61
N GLY A 51 -11.98 20.08 1.12
CA GLY A 51 -12.83 19.04 0.56
C GLY A 51 -14.24 19.55 0.23
N ALA A 52 -15.25 18.91 0.83
CA ALA A 52 -16.66 19.23 0.59
C ALA A 52 -16.99 20.69 0.92
N GLY A 53 -17.67 21.39 0.00
CA GLY A 53 -17.98 22.81 0.12
C GLY A 53 -16.80 23.76 -0.17
N GLY A 54 -15.61 23.25 -0.48
CA GLY A 54 -14.46 24.05 -0.90
C GLY A 54 -14.00 25.06 0.16
N LEU A 55 -13.59 26.25 -0.31
CA LEU A 55 -13.11 27.34 0.56
C LEU A 55 -14.21 27.86 1.49
N SER A 56 -15.47 27.70 1.09
CA SER A 56 -16.63 28.09 1.89
C SER A 56 -16.82 27.29 3.17
N ASN A 57 -16.22 26.09 3.25
CA ASN A 57 -16.15 25.31 4.48
C ASN A 57 -14.79 25.51 5.17
N ALA A 58 -13.70 25.34 4.41
CA ALA A 58 -12.35 25.25 4.98
C ALA A 58 -11.88 26.54 5.67
N PHE A 59 -12.13 27.73 5.09
CA PHE A 59 -11.70 28.99 5.72
C PHE A 59 -12.50 29.33 6.98
N PRO A 60 -13.85 29.24 6.98
CA PRO A 60 -14.62 29.43 8.21
C PRO A 60 -14.23 28.47 9.33
N GLU A 61 -14.01 27.18 9.03
CA GLU A 61 -13.52 26.21 10.01
C GLU A 61 -12.14 26.61 10.56
N LEU A 62 -11.18 26.92 9.68
CA LEU A 62 -9.82 27.31 10.10
C LEU A 62 -9.81 28.53 11.03
N VAL A 63 -10.56 29.60 10.73
CA VAL A 63 -10.58 30.80 11.60
C VAL A 63 -11.39 30.55 12.88
N SER A 64 -12.49 29.79 12.81
CA SER A 64 -13.32 29.44 13.95
C SER A 64 -12.56 28.59 14.97
N ASP A 65 -11.80 27.59 14.52
CA ASP A 65 -10.99 26.73 15.39
C ASP A 65 -9.86 27.51 16.09
N GLY A 66 -9.38 28.59 15.45
CA GLY A 66 -8.46 29.55 16.05
C GLY A 66 -9.12 30.60 16.94
N GLY A 67 -10.46 30.62 17.07
CA GLY A 67 -11.21 31.64 17.81
C GLY A 67 -11.12 33.03 17.18
N ARG A 68 -11.18 33.11 15.84
CA ARG A 68 -10.99 34.34 15.03
C ARG A 68 -12.08 34.48 13.98
N GLY A 69 -12.24 35.69 13.45
CA GLY A 69 -12.89 35.92 12.15
C GLY A 69 -11.88 35.97 11.01
N GLY A 70 -12.35 36.34 9.81
CA GLY A 70 -11.50 36.44 8.62
C GLY A 70 -12.02 37.43 7.60
N ILE A 71 -11.10 38.21 7.02
CA ILE A 71 -11.36 39.04 5.85
C ILE A 71 -10.58 38.46 4.67
N PHE A 72 -11.29 38.08 3.61
CA PHE A 72 -10.73 37.44 2.43
C PHE A 72 -11.03 38.24 1.16
N GLU A 73 -10.07 38.28 0.24
CA GLU A 73 -10.24 38.87 -1.10
C GLU A 73 -10.34 37.74 -2.14
N LEU A 74 -11.50 37.65 -2.79
CA LEU A 74 -11.82 36.57 -3.71
C LEU A 74 -10.91 36.58 -4.94
N ARG A 75 -10.46 37.76 -5.40
CA ARG A 75 -9.57 37.89 -6.55
C ARG A 75 -8.11 37.53 -6.26
N ASN A 76 -7.76 37.24 -5.00
CA ASN A 76 -6.47 36.65 -4.65
C ASN A 76 -6.47 35.12 -4.77
N VAL A 77 -7.63 34.47 -4.84
CA VAL A 77 -7.72 33.00 -5.01
C VAL A 77 -7.20 32.64 -6.41
N PRO A 78 -6.19 31.75 -6.55
CA PRO A 78 -5.76 31.25 -7.85
C PRO A 78 -6.93 30.63 -8.62
N ASN A 79 -7.14 31.07 -9.85
CA ASN A 79 -8.31 30.71 -10.63
C ASN A 79 -7.98 30.55 -12.13
N ASP A 80 -8.13 29.32 -12.64
CA ASP A 80 -7.96 28.98 -14.06
C ASP A 80 -9.24 29.23 -14.89
N GLU A 81 -10.43 29.28 -14.28
CA GLU A 81 -11.69 29.61 -14.94
C GLU A 81 -12.16 31.01 -14.57
N ARG A 82 -11.69 32.00 -15.33
CA ARG A 82 -11.91 33.43 -15.06
C ARG A 82 -13.37 33.88 -15.16
N SER A 83 -14.25 33.08 -15.78
CA SER A 83 -15.68 33.40 -15.88
C SER A 83 -16.49 33.02 -14.64
N MET A 84 -15.90 32.30 -13.68
CA MET A 84 -16.60 31.88 -12.47
C MET A 84 -17.19 33.05 -11.69
N ALA A 85 -18.46 32.90 -11.33
CA ALA A 85 -19.16 33.77 -10.41
C ALA A 85 -18.59 33.64 -8.98
N PRO A 86 -18.84 34.61 -8.08
CA PRO A 86 -18.23 34.59 -6.75
C PRO A 86 -18.47 33.31 -5.94
N HIS A 87 -19.68 32.75 -6.01
CA HIS A 87 -20.02 31.52 -5.32
C HIS A 87 -19.34 30.28 -5.92
N GLU A 88 -19.06 30.26 -7.23
CA GLU A 88 -18.34 29.17 -7.88
C GLU A 88 -16.86 29.19 -7.45
N ILE A 89 -16.24 30.37 -7.36
CA ILE A 89 -14.85 30.50 -6.85
C ILE A 89 -14.75 30.05 -5.38
N TRP A 90 -15.73 30.43 -4.56
CA TRP A 90 -15.70 30.15 -3.12
C TRP A 90 -16.12 28.72 -2.76
N CYS A 91 -17.05 28.12 -3.51
CA CYS A 91 -17.66 26.83 -3.15
C CYS A 91 -17.25 25.65 -4.04
N ASN A 92 -16.45 25.84 -5.09
CA ASN A 92 -15.98 24.71 -5.89
C ASN A 92 -15.19 23.71 -5.04
N GLU A 93 -15.31 22.44 -5.40
CA GLU A 93 -14.58 21.32 -4.80
C GLU A 93 -13.38 20.92 -5.67
N SER A 94 -12.65 21.90 -6.21
CA SER A 94 -11.37 21.60 -6.87
C SER A 94 -10.39 20.97 -5.88
N GLN A 95 -9.67 19.95 -6.36
CA GLN A 95 -8.80 19.11 -5.56
C GLN A 95 -7.40 19.74 -5.31
N GLU A 96 -6.57 19.04 -4.53
CA GLU A 96 -5.18 19.38 -4.19
C GLU A 96 -4.97 20.74 -3.51
N ARG A 97 -5.92 21.15 -2.67
CA ARG A 97 -5.89 22.44 -1.95
C ARG A 97 -5.85 22.26 -0.43
N TYR A 98 -5.14 23.19 0.20
CA TYR A 98 -5.00 23.31 1.65
C TYR A 98 -5.18 24.78 2.03
N VAL A 99 -5.78 25.04 3.19
CA VAL A 99 -5.80 26.37 3.80
C VAL A 99 -4.89 26.38 5.02
N LEU A 100 -4.10 27.43 5.18
CA LEU A 100 -3.11 27.54 6.25
C LEU A 100 -3.07 28.94 6.84
N ALA A 101 -2.73 29.02 8.13
CA ALA A 101 -2.38 30.26 8.80
C ALA A 101 -0.85 30.33 9.00
N VAL A 102 -0.24 31.41 8.53
CA VAL A 102 1.19 31.72 8.65
C VAL A 102 1.32 33.17 9.14
N SER A 103 2.28 33.46 10.01
CA SER A 103 2.48 34.83 10.50
C SER A 103 3.13 35.73 9.45
N ASP A 104 2.92 37.05 9.56
CA ASP A 104 3.53 38.04 8.65
C ASP A 104 5.07 37.95 8.68
N GLU A 105 5.68 37.61 9.82
CA GLU A 105 7.13 37.45 9.96
C GLU A 105 7.68 36.21 9.23
N GLN A 106 6.90 35.13 9.17
CA GLN A 106 7.32 33.86 8.57
C GLN A 106 6.91 33.71 7.09
N LEU A 107 6.09 34.64 6.58
CA LEU A 107 5.59 34.59 5.20
C LEU A 107 6.71 34.54 4.15
N THR A 108 7.81 35.27 4.35
CA THR A 108 8.96 35.22 3.41
C THR A 108 9.58 33.83 3.35
N GLN A 109 9.81 33.20 4.51
CA GLN A 109 10.38 31.85 4.58
C GLN A 109 9.44 30.82 3.93
N PHE A 110 8.13 30.91 4.21
CA PHE A 110 7.13 30.05 3.59
C PHE A 110 7.10 30.23 2.06
N SER A 111 7.18 31.48 1.58
CA SER A 111 7.24 31.79 0.15
C SER A 111 8.46 31.19 -0.54
N GLU A 112 9.63 31.22 0.12
CA GLU A 112 10.86 30.61 -0.39
C GLU A 112 10.76 29.09 -0.50
N ILE A 113 10.15 28.44 0.51
CA ILE A 113 9.87 27.00 0.48
C ILE A 113 8.94 26.66 -0.68
N CYS A 114 7.80 27.34 -0.80
CA CYS A 114 6.86 27.13 -1.91
C CYS A 114 7.51 27.34 -3.28
N ALA A 115 8.33 28.38 -3.43
CA ALA A 115 9.04 28.67 -4.68
C ALA A 115 10.09 27.61 -5.02
N ARG A 116 10.77 27.04 -4.01
CA ARG A 116 11.73 25.94 -4.21
C ARG A 116 11.03 24.67 -4.70
N GLU A 117 9.90 24.33 -4.10
CA GLU A 117 9.11 23.11 -4.39
C GLU A 117 8.10 23.29 -5.55
N ARG A 118 8.00 24.52 -6.10
CA ARG A 118 7.06 24.89 -7.16
C ARG A 118 5.61 24.69 -6.74
N ALA A 119 5.29 24.73 -5.45
CA ALA A 119 3.93 24.66 -4.96
C ALA A 119 3.27 26.05 -5.08
N PRO A 120 2.20 26.22 -5.87
CA PRO A 120 1.50 27.49 -5.98
C PRO A 120 0.82 27.80 -4.64
N PHE A 121 0.93 29.03 -4.18
CA PHE A 121 0.18 29.52 -3.02
C PHE A 121 -0.24 30.97 -3.24
N SER A 122 -1.23 31.43 -2.47
CA SER A 122 -1.65 32.83 -2.47
C SER A 122 -2.13 33.25 -1.10
N VAL A 123 -1.80 34.48 -0.70
CA VAL A 123 -2.34 35.10 0.53
C VAL A 123 -3.70 35.70 0.18
N VAL A 124 -4.76 34.99 0.57
CA VAL A 124 -6.14 35.35 0.20
C VAL A 124 -6.86 36.16 1.28
N GLY A 125 -6.29 36.31 2.47
CA GLY A 125 -6.95 37.04 3.55
C GLY A 125 -6.13 37.16 4.81
N ARG A 126 -6.74 37.72 5.86
CA ARG A 126 -6.16 37.87 7.20
C ARG A 126 -7.18 37.47 8.27
N ALA A 127 -6.71 36.75 9.29
CA ALA A 127 -7.50 36.48 10.49
C ALA A 127 -7.76 37.79 11.25
N THR A 128 -8.92 37.90 11.88
CA THR A 128 -9.33 39.10 12.65
C THR A 128 -9.77 38.73 14.06
N GLU A 129 -9.72 39.70 14.98
CA GLU A 129 -10.16 39.50 16.36
C GLU A 129 -11.68 39.37 16.46
N ASN A 130 -12.44 40.12 15.66
CA ASN A 130 -13.89 39.99 15.60
C ASN A 130 -14.27 38.69 14.88
N GLU A 131 -15.12 37.86 15.47
CA GLU A 131 -15.62 36.60 14.88
C GLU A 131 -16.63 36.85 13.74
N HIS A 132 -16.15 37.48 12.68
CA HIS A 132 -16.89 37.90 11.51
C HIS A 132 -16.20 37.39 10.24
N LEU A 133 -16.98 36.89 9.29
CA LEU A 133 -16.51 36.49 7.98
C LEU A 133 -16.90 37.55 6.94
N THR A 134 -15.89 38.15 6.33
CA THR A 134 -16.07 39.07 5.21
C THR A 134 -15.28 38.57 4.01
N VAL A 135 -15.94 38.41 2.86
CA VAL A 135 -15.31 38.08 1.58
C VAL A 135 -15.60 39.23 0.62
N THR A 136 -14.54 39.88 0.14
CA THR A 136 -14.59 40.97 -0.83
C THR A 136 -14.30 40.49 -2.25
N ASP A 137 -14.77 41.24 -3.24
CA ASP A 137 -14.48 40.99 -4.64
C ASP A 137 -14.13 42.31 -5.35
N ALA A 138 -12.83 42.55 -5.54
CA ALA A 138 -12.32 43.75 -6.18
C ALA A 138 -12.77 43.92 -7.65
N HIS A 139 -13.27 42.87 -8.32
CA HIS A 139 -13.81 43.00 -9.68
C HIS A 139 -15.07 43.86 -9.73
N PHE A 140 -15.82 43.91 -8.64
CA PHE A 140 -17.07 44.66 -8.53
C PHE A 140 -16.93 45.93 -7.69
N GLU A 141 -15.71 46.45 -7.52
CA GLU A 141 -15.45 47.69 -6.76
C GLU A 141 -16.40 48.82 -7.18
N GLY A 142 -17.08 49.41 -6.19
CA GLY A 142 -18.08 50.46 -6.39
C GLY A 142 -19.51 49.95 -6.62
N ASN A 143 -19.73 48.64 -6.53
CA ASN A 143 -21.04 48.02 -6.45
C ASN A 143 -21.25 47.42 -5.05
N GLU A 144 -21.88 48.18 -4.15
CA GLU A 144 -22.10 47.83 -2.74
C GLU A 144 -22.64 46.42 -2.49
N LYS A 145 -23.39 45.83 -3.45
CA LYS A 145 -23.96 44.49 -3.30
C LYS A 145 -23.05 43.36 -3.78
N LEU A 146 -22.17 43.65 -4.73
CA LEU A 146 -21.33 42.63 -5.39
C LEU A 146 -19.87 42.70 -4.95
N GLU A 147 -19.42 43.85 -4.42
CA GLU A 147 -18.06 44.03 -3.91
C GLU A 147 -17.80 43.29 -2.60
N THR A 148 -18.84 42.90 -1.85
CA THR A 148 -18.75 42.10 -0.63
C THR A 148 -19.76 40.95 -0.68
N PRO A 149 -19.48 39.86 -1.43
CA PRO A 149 -20.38 38.72 -1.57
C PRO A 149 -20.75 38.03 -0.25
N ILE A 150 -19.90 38.09 0.77
CA ILE A 150 -20.18 37.54 2.11
C ILE A 150 -19.82 38.58 3.16
N ASP A 151 -20.77 38.88 4.05
CA ASP A 151 -20.59 39.73 5.22
C ASP A 151 -21.48 39.20 6.35
N LEU A 152 -20.97 38.25 7.14
CA LEU A 152 -21.75 37.51 8.13
C LEU A 152 -20.98 37.29 9.44
N PRO A 153 -21.62 37.43 10.62
CA PRO A 153 -21.09 36.89 11.86
C PRO A 153 -20.91 35.37 11.76
N LEU A 154 -19.80 34.83 12.30
CA LEU A 154 -19.54 33.39 12.22
C LEU A 154 -20.62 32.56 12.93
N GLU A 155 -21.21 33.07 14.02
CA GLU A 155 -22.32 32.39 14.71
C GLU A 155 -23.56 32.20 13.83
N VAL A 156 -23.77 33.06 12.83
CA VAL A 156 -24.90 32.95 11.89
C VAL A 156 -24.61 31.86 10.86
N LEU A 157 -23.36 31.75 10.41
CA LEU A 157 -22.92 30.75 9.43
C LEU A 157 -22.80 29.35 10.05
N LEU A 158 -22.17 29.25 11.22
CA LEU A 158 -21.85 28.00 11.91
C LEU A 158 -22.92 27.62 12.96
N GLY A 159 -23.93 28.47 13.16
CA GLY A 159 -25.04 28.24 14.08
C GLY A 159 -25.78 26.95 13.73
N LYS A 160 -25.77 25.99 14.65
CA LYS A 160 -26.43 24.70 14.44
C LYS A 160 -27.94 24.82 14.65
N THR A 161 -28.73 24.25 13.75
CA THR A 161 -30.15 23.97 14.00
C THR A 161 -30.30 23.00 15.18
N PRO A 162 -31.49 22.90 15.81
CA PRO A 162 -31.70 21.96 16.91
C PRO A 162 -31.29 20.53 16.54
N LYS A 163 -30.75 19.77 17.50
CA LYS A 163 -30.36 18.37 17.31
C LYS A 163 -31.54 17.57 16.73
N ILE A 164 -31.26 16.76 15.71
CA ILE A 164 -32.26 15.89 15.08
C ILE A 164 -32.64 14.78 16.08
N PHE A 165 -33.94 14.60 16.29
CA PHE A 165 -34.49 13.46 17.01
C PHE A 165 -35.11 12.49 16.00
N LYS A 166 -34.64 11.24 15.98
CA LYS A 166 -35.19 10.17 15.13
C LYS A 166 -35.98 9.19 15.99
N ASP A 167 -37.28 9.08 15.73
CA ASP A 167 -38.15 8.05 16.31
C ASP A 167 -38.29 6.90 15.30
N VAL A 168 -37.68 5.76 15.60
CA VAL A 168 -37.49 4.65 14.66
C VAL A 168 -37.85 3.32 15.31
N THR A 169 -38.15 2.31 14.49
CA THR A 169 -38.57 0.99 14.97
C THR A 169 -37.64 -0.09 14.43
N THR A 170 -37.22 -1.00 15.31
CA THR A 170 -36.44 -2.19 14.94
C THR A 170 -37.20 -3.05 13.94
N LYS A 171 -36.51 -3.49 12.89
CA LYS A 171 -36.98 -4.53 11.98
C LYS A 171 -35.82 -5.48 11.70
N THR A 172 -36.10 -6.78 11.72
CA THR A 172 -35.13 -7.83 11.42
C THR A 172 -35.68 -8.68 10.27
N ALA A 173 -34.80 -9.16 9.40
CA ALA A 173 -35.17 -10.17 8.42
C ALA A 173 -35.38 -11.52 9.13
N ALA A 174 -36.30 -12.34 8.64
CA ALA A 174 -36.46 -13.72 9.15
C ALA A 174 -35.39 -14.68 8.63
N GLY A 175 -34.67 -14.29 7.57
CA GLY A 175 -33.76 -15.16 6.82
C GLY A 175 -34.50 -16.24 6.02
N ASP A 176 -33.73 -17.20 5.51
CA ASP A 176 -34.21 -18.38 4.79
C ASP A 176 -33.46 -19.63 5.24
N GLU A 177 -34.12 -20.79 5.17
CA GLU A 177 -33.46 -22.06 5.48
C GLU A 177 -32.47 -22.41 4.35
N LEU A 178 -31.21 -22.65 4.73
CA LEU A 178 -30.15 -23.05 3.81
C LEU A 178 -30.15 -24.59 3.70
N ALA A 179 -30.86 -25.11 2.70
CA ALA A 179 -30.87 -26.55 2.42
C ALA A 179 -29.52 -26.97 1.81
N LEU A 180 -28.73 -27.73 2.55
CA LEU A 180 -27.40 -28.21 2.13
C LEU A 180 -27.43 -29.55 1.37
N THR A 181 -28.57 -30.23 1.33
CA THR A 181 -28.69 -31.62 0.83
C THR A 181 -28.31 -31.81 -0.64
N ASP A 182 -28.53 -30.78 -1.47
CA ASP A 182 -28.23 -30.81 -2.91
C ASP A 182 -26.88 -30.15 -3.25
N ILE A 183 -26.14 -29.72 -2.22
CA ILE A 183 -24.85 -29.05 -2.37
C ILE A 183 -23.75 -30.10 -2.15
N THR A 184 -22.82 -30.19 -3.10
CA THR A 184 -21.62 -31.04 -2.95
C THR A 184 -20.44 -30.17 -2.53
N LEU A 185 -19.49 -30.75 -1.79
CA LEU A 185 -18.27 -30.04 -1.39
C LEU A 185 -17.47 -29.52 -2.59
N ALA A 186 -17.39 -30.29 -3.67
CA ALA A 186 -16.65 -29.89 -4.88
C ALA A 186 -17.30 -28.67 -5.58
N ASP A 187 -18.62 -28.68 -5.79
CA ASP A 187 -19.33 -27.53 -6.38
C ASP A 187 -19.26 -26.30 -5.46
N ALA A 188 -19.35 -26.48 -4.14
CA ALA A 188 -19.18 -25.40 -3.18
C ALA A 188 -17.76 -24.80 -3.25
N ALA A 189 -16.72 -25.64 -3.24
CA ALA A 189 -15.33 -25.22 -3.35
C ALA A 189 -15.07 -24.39 -4.63
N ASP A 190 -15.52 -24.88 -5.79
CA ASP A 190 -15.33 -24.18 -7.07
C ASP A 190 -16.03 -22.80 -7.07
N ARG A 191 -17.25 -22.72 -6.54
CA ARG A 191 -18.00 -21.47 -6.45
C ARG A 191 -17.40 -20.48 -5.47
N ILE A 192 -16.94 -20.96 -4.31
CA ILE A 192 -16.30 -20.12 -3.29
C ILE A 192 -15.02 -19.51 -3.85
N LEU A 193 -14.12 -20.32 -4.44
CA LEU A 193 -12.89 -19.79 -5.04
C LEU A 193 -13.14 -18.87 -6.23
N SER A 194 -14.28 -19.01 -6.91
CA SER A 194 -14.67 -18.14 -8.02
C SER A 194 -15.41 -16.87 -7.59
N LEU A 195 -15.83 -16.74 -6.34
CA LEU A 195 -16.51 -15.55 -5.83
C LEU A 195 -15.50 -14.41 -5.69
N PRO A 196 -15.71 -13.22 -6.30
CA PRO A 196 -14.72 -12.13 -6.26
C PRO A 196 -14.28 -11.69 -4.86
N THR A 197 -15.15 -11.79 -3.86
CA THR A 197 -14.82 -11.54 -2.45
C THR A 197 -13.69 -12.45 -1.95
N VAL A 198 -13.69 -13.72 -2.36
CA VAL A 198 -12.70 -14.73 -1.97
C VAL A 198 -11.55 -14.82 -2.97
N ALA A 199 -11.83 -14.77 -4.27
CA ALA A 199 -10.88 -14.99 -5.37
C ALA A 199 -9.62 -14.11 -5.33
N GLU A 200 -8.57 -14.50 -6.06
CA GLU A 200 -7.28 -13.78 -6.11
C GLU A 200 -7.43 -12.29 -6.42
N LYS A 201 -6.71 -11.44 -5.67
CA LYS A 201 -6.85 -9.97 -5.76
C LYS A 201 -5.78 -9.28 -6.60
N THR A 202 -4.90 -10.00 -7.30
CA THR A 202 -3.72 -9.44 -8.01
C THR A 202 -4.03 -8.19 -8.84
N PHE A 203 -5.16 -8.16 -9.56
CA PHE A 203 -5.59 -7.01 -10.38
C PHE A 203 -5.79 -5.69 -9.59
N LEU A 204 -6.02 -5.77 -8.27
CA LEU A 204 -6.11 -4.62 -7.37
C LEU A 204 -4.75 -4.27 -6.74
N ILE A 205 -3.85 -5.24 -6.63
CA ILE A 205 -2.61 -5.14 -5.85
C ILE A 205 -1.45 -4.64 -6.72
N THR A 206 -1.27 -5.18 -7.92
CA THR A 206 -0.10 -4.92 -8.75
C THR A 206 -0.15 -3.60 -9.52
N ILE A 207 -1.29 -2.92 -9.48
CA ILE A 207 -1.50 -1.61 -10.08
C ILE A 207 -1.12 -0.43 -9.16
N GLY A 208 -0.93 -0.70 -7.87
CA GLY A 208 -0.53 0.29 -6.87
C GLY A 208 0.86 0.00 -6.34
N ASP A 209 1.66 1.04 -6.13
CA ASP A 209 3.01 0.93 -5.55
C ASP A 209 2.96 0.30 -4.15
N ARG A 210 3.91 -0.59 -3.84
CA ARG A 210 4.04 -1.29 -2.56
C ARG A 210 5.46 -1.25 -1.97
N SER A 211 6.27 -0.29 -2.40
CA SER A 211 7.69 -0.23 -2.02
C SER A 211 8.22 1.19 -1.81
N VAL A 212 7.55 2.22 -2.36
CA VAL A 212 7.91 3.63 -2.15
C VAL A 212 8.00 3.92 -0.67
N THR A 213 8.99 4.75 -0.30
CA THR A 213 9.54 5.01 1.06
C THR A 213 10.64 4.06 1.53
N GLY A 214 10.78 2.87 0.95
CA GLY A 214 11.74 1.86 1.43
C GLY A 214 11.47 1.33 2.85
N MET A 215 10.27 1.59 3.39
CA MET A 215 9.86 1.19 4.75
C MET A 215 8.79 0.09 4.77
N VAL A 216 8.29 -0.36 3.61
CA VAL A 216 7.29 -1.44 3.55
C VAL A 216 7.95 -2.76 3.90
N ASN A 217 7.57 -3.35 5.04
CA ASN A 217 8.05 -4.66 5.47
C ASN A 217 7.14 -5.80 5.01
N ARG A 218 5.83 -5.61 5.14
CA ARG A 218 4.85 -6.58 4.69
C ARG A 218 3.85 -5.91 3.76
N ASP A 219 3.95 -6.25 2.49
CA ASP A 219 2.91 -6.00 1.49
C ASP A 219 1.99 -7.22 1.34
N GLN A 220 0.96 -7.08 0.49
CA GLN A 220 -0.08 -8.08 0.28
C GLN A 220 0.46 -9.39 -0.34
N MET A 221 1.54 -9.31 -1.13
CA MET A 221 2.12 -10.46 -1.82
C MET A 221 3.02 -11.25 -0.85
N VAL A 222 2.84 -12.57 -0.77
CA VAL A 222 3.49 -13.43 0.22
C VAL A 222 4.32 -14.53 -0.45
N GLY A 223 5.49 -14.79 0.13
CA GLY A 223 6.34 -15.93 -0.18
C GLY A 223 7.02 -15.87 -1.56
N PRO A 224 7.80 -16.91 -1.91
CA PRO A 224 8.50 -17.00 -3.19
C PRO A 224 7.60 -16.86 -4.42
N TRP A 225 6.33 -17.26 -4.33
CA TRP A 225 5.37 -17.19 -5.44
C TRP A 225 4.54 -15.90 -5.46
N GLN A 226 4.81 -14.96 -4.54
CA GLN A 226 4.17 -13.64 -4.45
C GLN A 226 2.63 -13.72 -4.52
N VAL A 227 2.02 -14.53 -3.66
CA VAL A 227 0.56 -14.76 -3.61
C VAL A 227 -0.12 -13.67 -2.76
N PRO A 228 -1.19 -12.99 -3.22
CA PRO A 228 -1.76 -11.81 -2.54
C PRO A 228 -2.68 -12.16 -1.36
N VAL A 229 -2.14 -12.74 -0.29
CA VAL A 229 -2.91 -13.27 0.86
C VAL A 229 -2.43 -12.75 2.22
N ALA A 230 -1.54 -11.76 2.29
CA ALA A 230 -1.14 -11.22 3.59
C ALA A 230 -2.35 -10.60 4.33
N ASP A 231 -2.56 -11.00 5.58
CA ASP A 231 -3.69 -10.55 6.40
C ASP A 231 -3.61 -9.05 6.77
N CYS A 232 -2.39 -8.51 6.89
CA CYS A 232 -2.17 -7.11 7.24
C CYS A 232 -0.94 -6.53 6.52
N GLY A 233 -0.92 -5.20 6.40
CA GLY A 233 0.25 -4.45 5.94
C GLY A 233 1.11 -3.99 7.11
N VAL A 234 2.44 -4.05 6.97
CA VAL A 234 3.39 -3.61 8.00
C VAL A 234 4.46 -2.70 7.40
N THR A 235 4.70 -1.55 8.05
CA THR A 235 5.76 -0.60 7.71
C THR A 235 6.73 -0.42 8.86
N ALA A 236 7.99 -0.12 8.57
CA ALA A 236 8.95 0.37 9.55
C ALA A 236 8.68 1.85 9.86
N SER A 237 8.87 2.26 11.11
CA SER A 237 8.72 3.66 11.52
C SER A 237 9.82 4.57 10.96
N SER A 238 10.95 4.00 10.57
CA SER A 238 12.08 4.69 9.95
C SER A 238 12.97 3.71 9.18
N LEU A 239 13.87 4.26 8.34
CA LEU A 239 14.84 3.52 7.54
C LEU A 239 16.00 2.92 8.38
N ASP A 240 16.03 3.12 9.69
CA ASP A 240 17.04 2.61 10.62
C ASP A 240 16.43 1.87 11.84
N SER A 241 15.13 1.58 11.80
CA SER A 241 14.39 0.93 12.89
C SER A 241 13.79 -0.42 12.47
N TYR A 242 13.51 -1.27 13.47
CA TYR A 242 12.64 -2.44 13.36
C TYR A 242 11.31 -2.27 14.09
N HIS A 243 11.10 -1.12 14.76
CA HIS A 243 9.77 -0.72 15.17
C HIS A 243 8.95 -0.28 13.94
N GLY A 244 7.64 -0.32 14.05
CA GLY A 244 6.79 -0.06 12.91
C GLY A 244 5.33 0.19 13.22
N GLU A 245 4.54 0.13 12.16
CA GLU A 245 3.10 0.28 12.16
C GLU A 245 2.47 -0.88 11.38
N ALA A 246 1.36 -1.39 11.87
CA ALA A 246 0.57 -2.41 11.20
C ALA A 246 -0.84 -1.90 10.89
N MET A 247 -1.38 -2.30 9.75
CA MET A 247 -2.71 -1.94 9.27
C MET A 247 -3.47 -3.19 8.84
N SER A 248 -4.69 -3.36 9.33
CA SER A 248 -5.60 -4.43 8.90
C SER A 248 -7.02 -3.90 8.72
N LEU A 249 -7.83 -4.67 8.01
CA LEU A 249 -9.23 -4.36 7.76
C LEU A 249 -10.11 -5.52 8.23
N GLY A 250 -11.32 -5.20 8.68
CA GLY A 250 -12.37 -6.20 8.91
C GLY A 250 -13.73 -5.66 8.49
N GLU A 251 -14.52 -6.52 7.84
CA GLU A 251 -15.84 -6.19 7.35
C GLU A 251 -16.70 -7.45 7.18
N ARG A 252 -17.99 -7.34 7.49
CA ARG A 252 -18.93 -8.45 7.25
C ARG A 252 -20.30 -7.95 6.85
N THR A 253 -20.32 -7.12 5.80
CA THR A 253 -21.52 -6.36 5.43
C THR A 253 -22.76 -7.22 5.11
N PRO A 254 -22.67 -8.45 4.52
CA PRO A 254 -23.86 -9.27 4.28
C PRO A 254 -24.56 -9.75 5.55
N VAL A 255 -23.82 -9.92 6.66
CA VAL A 255 -24.39 -10.32 7.96
C VAL A 255 -25.39 -9.29 8.48
N ALA A 256 -25.23 -8.01 8.13
CA ALA A 256 -26.14 -6.94 8.57
C ALA A 256 -27.57 -7.12 8.04
N LEU A 257 -27.76 -7.87 6.95
CA LEU A 257 -29.09 -8.22 6.42
C LEU A 257 -29.89 -9.12 7.38
N LEU A 258 -29.21 -9.83 8.30
CA LEU A 258 -29.81 -10.69 9.31
C LEU A 258 -29.64 -10.10 10.73
N ASN A 259 -28.45 -9.59 11.05
CA ASN A 259 -28.08 -9.14 12.38
C ASN A 259 -27.08 -7.96 12.34
N PHE A 260 -27.58 -6.75 12.58
CA PHE A 260 -26.79 -5.52 12.57
C PHE A 260 -25.67 -5.55 13.62
N GLY A 261 -25.98 -5.90 14.87
CA GLY A 261 -24.98 -5.98 15.94
C GLY A 261 -23.86 -6.98 15.65
N ALA A 262 -24.20 -8.17 15.11
CA ALA A 262 -23.21 -9.18 14.77
C ALA A 262 -22.27 -8.73 13.64
N SER A 263 -22.81 -8.11 12.58
CA SER A 263 -21.99 -7.60 11.48
C SER A 263 -20.92 -6.61 11.96
N ALA A 264 -21.29 -5.74 12.92
CA ALA A 264 -20.37 -4.76 13.46
C ALA A 264 -19.32 -5.39 14.40
N ARG A 265 -19.72 -6.36 15.23
CA ARG A 265 -18.79 -7.10 16.10
C ARG A 265 -17.81 -7.95 15.31
N LEU A 266 -18.26 -8.60 14.24
CA LEU A 266 -17.41 -9.36 13.33
C LEU A 266 -16.39 -8.46 12.62
N ALA A 267 -16.80 -7.30 12.11
CA ALA A 267 -15.88 -6.35 11.48
C ALA A 267 -14.75 -5.91 12.44
N VAL A 268 -15.07 -5.65 13.71
CA VAL A 268 -14.04 -5.39 14.73
C VAL A 268 -13.15 -6.61 14.94
N ALA A 269 -13.74 -7.79 15.14
CA ALA A 269 -12.98 -8.99 15.47
C ALA A 269 -12.06 -9.45 14.33
N GLU A 270 -12.53 -9.46 13.09
CA GLU A 270 -11.74 -9.77 11.90
C GLU A 270 -10.54 -8.82 11.75
N SER A 271 -10.72 -7.51 11.95
CA SER A 271 -9.59 -6.59 11.92
C SER A 271 -8.51 -6.95 12.95
N LEU A 272 -8.90 -7.47 14.12
CA LEU A 272 -7.96 -7.94 15.15
C LEU A 272 -7.31 -9.28 14.79
N MET A 273 -8.02 -10.17 14.11
CA MET A 273 -7.48 -11.45 13.66
C MET A 273 -6.48 -11.23 12.53
N ASN A 274 -6.81 -10.36 11.59
CA ASN A 274 -5.90 -10.01 10.50
C ASN A 274 -4.58 -9.39 10.97
N ILE A 275 -4.58 -8.62 12.06
CA ILE A 275 -3.37 -8.02 12.62
C ILE A 275 -2.65 -8.94 13.63
N ALA A 276 -3.24 -10.09 14.02
CA ALA A 276 -2.76 -10.91 15.13
C ALA A 276 -1.40 -11.59 14.87
N GLY A 277 -1.02 -11.77 13.60
CA GLY A 277 0.27 -12.30 13.16
C GLY A 277 1.46 -11.34 13.29
N THR A 278 1.27 -10.15 13.89
CA THR A 278 2.32 -9.12 14.07
C THR A 278 2.71 -8.95 15.55
N ASP A 279 3.94 -8.57 15.87
CA ASP A 279 4.38 -8.33 17.27
C ASP A 279 3.94 -6.93 17.73
N ILE A 280 2.69 -6.77 18.15
CA ILE A 280 2.16 -5.49 18.63
C ILE A 280 2.87 -5.07 19.93
N ALA A 281 3.21 -3.79 20.02
CA ALA A 281 3.89 -3.22 21.16
C ALA A 281 3.07 -3.31 22.46
N GLY A 282 3.75 -3.19 23.61
CA GLY A 282 3.13 -3.15 24.94
C GLY A 282 3.43 -4.36 25.81
N SER A 283 2.70 -4.49 26.93
CA SER A 283 2.82 -5.61 27.87
C SER A 283 1.60 -6.55 27.77
N ASP A 284 1.74 -7.78 28.25
CA ASP A 284 0.65 -8.77 28.26
C ASP A 284 -0.62 -8.17 28.91
N GLY A 285 -1.73 -8.18 28.18
CA GLY A 285 -3.02 -7.63 28.64
C GLY A 285 -3.26 -6.14 28.34
N ASP A 286 -2.24 -5.37 27.98
CA ASP A 286 -2.32 -3.95 27.55
C ASP A 286 -2.12 -3.78 26.03
N ARG A 287 -1.68 -4.84 25.37
CA ARG A 287 -1.38 -4.97 23.94
C ARG A 287 -2.51 -4.47 23.02
N LEU A 288 -3.77 -4.84 23.30
CA LEU A 288 -4.95 -4.35 22.56
C LEU A 288 -5.12 -2.82 22.64
N ASN A 289 -4.67 -2.16 23.70
CA ASN A 289 -4.78 -0.70 23.83
C ASN A 289 -3.86 0.04 22.84
N ARG A 290 -2.86 -0.65 22.27
CA ARG A 290 -1.99 -0.12 21.19
C ARG A 290 -2.60 -0.21 19.81
N ILE A 291 -3.77 -0.85 19.69
CA ILE A 291 -4.56 -0.85 18.47
C ILE A 291 -5.61 0.28 18.54
N LYS A 292 -5.71 1.05 17.45
CA LYS A 292 -6.70 2.11 17.25
C LYS A 292 -7.53 1.80 16.02
N LEU A 293 -8.84 2.04 16.11
CA LEU A 293 -9.77 1.70 15.05
C LEU A 293 -10.30 2.95 14.35
N SER A 294 -10.42 2.90 13.03
CA SER A 294 -11.30 3.76 12.27
C SER A 294 -12.62 3.04 12.02
N ALA A 295 -13.75 3.67 12.31
CA ALA A 295 -15.08 3.13 12.02
C ALA A 295 -15.77 3.92 10.91
N ASN A 296 -15.95 3.31 9.74
CA ASN A 296 -16.60 3.92 8.58
C ASN A 296 -17.99 3.31 8.37
N TRP A 297 -19.03 4.13 8.52
CA TRP A 297 -20.42 3.69 8.54
C TRP A 297 -21.13 4.05 7.23
N MET A 298 -21.48 3.04 6.45
CA MET A 298 -22.30 3.18 5.26
C MET A 298 -23.70 2.65 5.57
N SER A 299 -24.74 3.47 5.41
CA SER A 299 -26.12 3.02 5.67
C SER A 299 -27.12 3.78 4.80
N PRO A 300 -28.20 3.13 4.32
CA PRO A 300 -29.30 3.80 3.63
C PRO A 300 -30.29 4.42 4.63
N ALA A 301 -29.92 5.52 5.27
CA ALA A 301 -30.71 6.13 6.34
C ALA A 301 -32.17 6.41 5.90
N GLY A 302 -33.11 6.10 6.79
CA GLY A 302 -34.55 6.17 6.53
C GLY A 302 -35.14 4.95 5.79
N HIS A 303 -34.35 4.01 5.29
CA HIS A 303 -34.87 2.72 4.83
C HIS A 303 -35.41 1.90 6.03
N PRO A 304 -36.54 1.17 5.89
CA PRO A 304 -37.16 0.50 7.03
C PRO A 304 -36.23 -0.48 7.74
N GLY A 305 -35.97 -0.24 9.03
CA GLY A 305 -35.10 -1.06 9.88
C GLY A 305 -33.67 -0.51 10.03
N GLU A 306 -33.14 0.15 9.01
CA GLU A 306 -31.72 0.52 8.92
C GLU A 306 -31.31 1.59 9.94
N ASP A 307 -32.15 2.59 10.23
CA ASP A 307 -31.84 3.59 11.26
C ASP A 307 -31.74 2.97 12.66
N ALA A 308 -32.61 2.00 12.98
CA ALA A 308 -32.57 1.30 14.26
C ALA A 308 -31.40 0.29 14.31
N GLY A 309 -31.13 -0.39 13.19
CA GLY A 309 -30.01 -1.30 13.03
C GLY A 309 -28.66 -0.60 13.14
N LEU A 310 -28.49 0.58 12.53
CA LEU A 310 -27.30 1.41 12.68
C LEU A 310 -27.06 1.78 14.14
N TYR A 311 -28.10 2.20 14.87
CA TYR A 311 -27.97 2.50 16.29
C TYR A 311 -27.57 1.27 17.11
N GLU A 312 -28.17 0.11 16.84
CA GLU A 312 -27.81 -1.17 17.46
C GLU A 312 -26.35 -1.53 17.21
N ALA A 313 -25.87 -1.43 15.96
CA ALA A 313 -24.51 -1.74 15.57
C ALA A 313 -23.48 -0.78 16.20
N VAL A 314 -23.75 0.52 16.19
CA VAL A 314 -22.90 1.53 16.85
C VAL A 314 -22.80 1.24 18.34
N LYS A 315 -23.92 0.92 18.99
CA LYS A 315 -23.93 0.55 20.42
C LYS A 315 -23.14 -0.74 20.68
N ALA A 316 -23.35 -1.77 19.85
CA ALA A 316 -22.71 -3.08 19.99
C ALA A 316 -21.18 -3.01 20.01
N ILE A 317 -20.57 -2.04 19.32
CA ILE A 317 -19.11 -1.87 19.35
C ILE A 317 -18.66 -0.70 20.22
N GLY A 318 -19.41 0.41 20.27
CA GLY A 318 -19.02 1.63 20.97
C GLY A 318 -19.29 1.60 22.47
N GLU A 319 -20.32 0.90 22.92
CA GLU A 319 -20.66 0.76 24.35
C GLU A 319 -20.35 -0.62 24.93
N GLU A 320 -20.21 -1.64 24.09
CA GLU A 320 -20.10 -3.05 24.53
C GLU A 320 -18.75 -3.67 24.15
N LEU A 321 -18.54 -4.06 22.89
CA LEU A 321 -17.37 -4.87 22.49
C LEU A 321 -16.04 -4.12 22.63
N CYS A 322 -15.88 -2.93 22.04
CA CYS A 322 -14.60 -2.21 22.10
C CYS A 322 -14.21 -1.84 23.54
N PRO A 323 -15.13 -1.33 24.39
CA PRO A 323 -14.84 -1.12 25.81
C PRO A 323 -14.43 -2.40 26.54
N ALA A 324 -15.08 -3.54 26.27
CA ALA A 324 -14.71 -4.82 26.88
C ALA A 324 -13.29 -5.29 26.48
N LEU A 325 -12.87 -4.99 25.25
CA LEU A 325 -11.54 -5.34 24.73
C LEU A 325 -10.45 -4.30 25.08
N GLY A 326 -10.83 -3.06 25.42
CA GLY A 326 -9.89 -1.93 25.60
C GLY A 326 -9.57 -1.18 24.30
N LEU A 327 -10.36 -1.38 23.24
CA LEU A 327 -10.11 -0.76 21.94
C LEU A 327 -10.69 0.65 21.87
N THR A 328 -9.95 1.55 21.25
CA THR A 328 -10.39 2.93 21.01
C THR A 328 -10.78 3.11 19.55
N ILE A 329 -11.89 3.79 19.30
CA ILE A 329 -12.29 4.28 17.97
C ILE A 329 -12.08 5.82 17.97
N PRO A 330 -10.85 6.33 17.75
CA PRO A 330 -10.57 7.77 17.80
C PRO A 330 -11.00 8.53 16.53
N VAL A 331 -11.33 7.83 15.45
CA VAL A 331 -11.66 8.41 14.15
C VAL A 331 -12.75 7.60 13.46
N GLY A 332 -13.51 8.24 12.59
CA GLY A 332 -14.53 7.58 11.79
C GLY A 332 -15.20 8.55 10.82
N LYS A 333 -16.01 8.01 9.92
CA LYS A 333 -16.81 8.76 8.95
C LYS A 333 -18.12 8.04 8.69
N ASP A 334 -19.11 8.76 8.18
CA ASP A 334 -20.42 8.21 7.84
C ASP A 334 -20.89 8.64 6.43
N SER A 335 -21.54 7.72 5.72
CA SER A 335 -22.23 7.93 4.45
C SER A 335 -23.64 7.34 4.53
N MET A 336 -24.63 8.23 4.64
CA MET A 336 -25.99 7.89 5.08
C MET A 336 -27.03 7.76 3.96
N SER A 337 -26.60 7.68 2.69
CA SER A 337 -27.50 7.64 1.53
C SER A 337 -27.22 6.48 0.57
N MET A 338 -26.85 5.31 1.10
CA MET A 338 -26.39 4.14 0.32
C MET A 338 -27.51 3.36 -0.40
N ARG A 339 -28.29 4.06 -1.22
CA ARG A 339 -29.43 3.54 -1.98
C ARG A 339 -29.55 4.20 -3.35
N THR A 340 -29.88 3.40 -4.36
CA THR A 340 -30.18 3.86 -5.73
C THR A 340 -31.60 3.47 -6.12
N GLN A 341 -32.31 4.36 -6.81
CA GLN A 341 -33.67 4.15 -7.32
C GLN A 341 -33.73 4.56 -8.79
N TRP A 342 -34.52 3.86 -9.59
CA TRP A 342 -34.75 4.21 -10.99
C TRP A 342 -36.09 3.65 -11.49
N ASP A 343 -36.60 4.20 -12.60
CA ASP A 343 -37.74 3.63 -13.33
C ASP A 343 -37.24 2.68 -14.43
N GLU A 344 -37.70 1.43 -14.41
CA GLU A 344 -37.43 0.46 -15.46
C GLU A 344 -38.75 0.02 -16.10
N ASN A 345 -39.02 0.50 -17.30
CA ASN A 345 -40.23 0.18 -18.06
C ASN A 345 -41.55 0.48 -17.30
N GLY A 346 -41.58 1.56 -16.51
CA GLY A 346 -42.73 1.94 -15.68
C GLY A 346 -42.82 1.20 -14.34
N GLU A 347 -41.82 0.37 -14.00
CA GLU A 347 -41.67 -0.24 -12.68
C GLU A 347 -40.59 0.50 -11.88
N GLN A 348 -40.94 0.95 -10.68
CA GLN A 348 -39.97 1.56 -9.77
C GLN A 348 -39.08 0.47 -9.17
N LYS A 349 -37.78 0.54 -9.46
CA LYS A 349 -36.75 -0.37 -8.96
C LYS A 349 -35.87 0.34 -7.93
N SER A 350 -35.26 -0.44 -7.04
CA SER A 350 -34.21 0.08 -6.16
C SER A 350 -33.23 -0.99 -5.76
N VAL A 351 -31.97 -0.59 -5.57
CA VAL A 351 -30.92 -1.38 -4.92
C VAL A 351 -30.53 -0.63 -3.65
N THR A 352 -30.54 -1.33 -2.52
CA THR A 352 -30.26 -0.77 -1.20
C THR A 352 -29.13 -1.58 -0.59
N SER A 353 -28.06 -0.90 -0.18
CA SER A 353 -26.94 -1.56 0.48
C SER A 353 -27.36 -2.02 1.89
N PRO A 354 -26.82 -3.13 2.41
CA PRO A 354 -26.87 -3.40 3.84
C PRO A 354 -26.19 -2.26 4.62
N MET A 355 -26.54 -2.09 5.90
CA MET A 355 -25.64 -1.38 6.81
C MET A 355 -24.25 -2.01 6.71
N SER A 356 -23.27 -1.19 6.37
CA SER A 356 -21.94 -1.63 6.01
C SER A 356 -20.94 -0.90 6.90
N LEU A 357 -20.44 -1.60 7.92
CA LEU A 357 -19.35 -1.12 8.75
C LEU A 357 -18.03 -1.68 8.22
N ILE A 358 -17.09 -0.78 7.95
CA ILE A 358 -15.70 -1.14 7.67
C ILE A 358 -14.85 -0.67 8.85
N ILE A 359 -14.15 -1.61 9.49
CA ILE A 359 -13.16 -1.31 10.53
C ILE A 359 -11.77 -1.38 9.92
N THR A 360 -10.99 -0.33 10.12
CA THR A 360 -9.54 -0.36 9.87
C THR A 360 -8.82 -0.27 11.21
N ALA A 361 -7.97 -1.26 11.52
CA ALA A 361 -7.18 -1.28 12.73
C ALA A 361 -5.74 -0.83 12.43
N PHE A 362 -5.20 0.02 13.30
CA PHE A 362 -3.85 0.54 13.26
C PHE A 362 -3.13 0.15 14.56
N GLY A 363 -2.03 -0.58 14.46
CA GLY A 363 -1.25 -1.06 15.60
C GLY A 363 0.19 -0.56 15.58
N VAL A 364 0.74 -0.22 16.75
CA VAL A 364 2.19 0.01 16.88
C VAL A 364 2.89 -1.35 16.97
N VAL A 365 3.92 -1.57 16.15
CA VAL A 365 4.68 -2.81 16.06
C VAL A 365 5.99 -2.68 16.84
N GLU A 366 6.26 -3.65 17.71
CA GLU A 366 7.50 -3.75 18.49
C GLU A 366 8.66 -4.23 17.61
N ASP A 367 8.43 -5.26 16.78
CA ASP A 367 9.45 -5.82 15.89
C ASP A 367 8.80 -6.33 14.60
N ILE A 368 8.99 -5.59 13.51
CA ILE A 368 8.43 -5.90 12.19
C ILE A 368 8.92 -7.26 11.64
N ARG A 369 10.11 -7.70 12.06
CA ARG A 369 10.75 -8.93 11.55
C ARG A 369 10.03 -10.21 11.96
N LYS A 370 9.20 -10.12 13.00
CA LYS A 370 8.46 -11.27 13.54
C LYS A 370 7.09 -11.47 12.90
N THR A 371 6.72 -10.62 11.94
CA THR A 371 5.45 -10.73 11.23
C THR A 371 5.34 -12.10 10.55
N VAL A 372 4.29 -12.83 10.85
CA VAL A 372 4.00 -14.16 10.30
C VAL A 372 3.01 -14.02 9.15
N THR A 373 3.14 -14.85 8.13
CA THR A 373 2.28 -14.85 6.93
C THR A 373 1.57 -16.19 6.75
N PRO A 374 0.65 -16.30 5.79
CA PRO A 374 0.04 -17.59 5.43
C PRO A 374 0.98 -18.60 4.76
N GLU A 375 2.24 -18.25 4.50
CA GLU A 375 3.19 -19.14 3.81
C GLU A 375 3.47 -20.42 4.62
N LEU A 376 2.91 -21.55 4.21
CA LEU A 376 3.29 -22.84 4.78
C LEU A 376 4.74 -23.18 4.42
N ARG A 377 5.55 -23.46 5.42
CA ARG A 377 6.97 -23.76 5.26
C ARG A 377 7.24 -25.26 5.33
N THR A 378 7.95 -25.79 4.34
CA THR A 378 8.32 -27.21 4.24
C THR A 378 9.70 -27.52 4.82
N ASP A 379 10.48 -26.49 5.17
CA ASP A 379 11.87 -26.56 5.61
C ASP A 379 12.04 -26.45 7.14
N GLN A 380 10.95 -26.61 7.89
CA GLN A 380 10.90 -26.40 9.34
C GLN A 380 10.89 -27.69 10.18
N GLY A 381 11.20 -28.83 9.56
CA GLY A 381 11.13 -30.15 10.20
C GLY A 381 9.71 -30.69 10.27
N GLU A 382 9.41 -31.51 11.28
CA GLU A 382 8.04 -32.02 11.51
C GLU A 382 7.16 -30.89 12.05
N THR A 383 6.05 -30.62 11.35
CA THR A 383 5.11 -29.55 11.69
C THR A 383 3.68 -30.06 11.79
N ARG A 384 2.82 -29.26 12.43
CA ARG A 384 1.38 -29.51 12.59
C ARG A 384 0.59 -28.29 12.15
N ILE A 385 -0.58 -28.55 11.61
CA ILE A 385 -1.58 -27.54 11.25
C ILE A 385 -2.67 -27.57 12.32
N VAL A 386 -2.89 -26.45 12.99
CA VAL A 386 -3.87 -26.32 14.07
C VAL A 386 -4.94 -25.31 13.66
N ALA A 387 -6.19 -25.74 13.64
CA ALA A 387 -7.33 -24.86 13.45
C ALA A 387 -7.82 -24.35 14.80
N ILE A 388 -8.15 -23.06 14.87
CA ILE A 388 -8.67 -22.38 16.06
C ILE A 388 -10.07 -21.88 15.72
N ASP A 389 -11.10 -22.43 16.38
CA ASP A 389 -12.50 -22.05 16.20
C ASP A 389 -13.05 -21.41 17.49
N LEU A 390 -13.22 -20.08 17.47
CA LEU A 390 -13.70 -19.35 18.64
C LEU A 390 -15.20 -19.57 18.92
N SER A 391 -15.95 -20.08 17.93
CA SER A 391 -17.38 -20.39 18.09
C SER A 391 -17.62 -21.73 18.81
N MET A 392 -16.59 -22.58 18.93
CA MET A 392 -16.66 -23.92 19.50
C MET A 392 -17.72 -24.81 18.83
N GLY A 393 -17.72 -24.85 17.49
CA GLY A 393 -18.52 -25.78 16.69
C GLY A 393 -19.94 -25.31 16.36
N LYS A 394 -20.22 -24.00 16.46
CA LYS A 394 -21.55 -23.47 16.09
C LYS A 394 -21.80 -23.48 14.60
N ASN A 395 -20.75 -23.33 13.80
CA ASN A 395 -20.70 -23.49 12.35
C ASN A 395 -21.84 -22.75 11.62
N ARG A 396 -22.06 -21.47 11.96
CA ARG A 396 -23.17 -20.66 11.44
C ARG A 396 -22.92 -20.22 9.99
N LEU A 397 -23.92 -20.34 9.13
CA LEU A 397 -23.85 -20.07 7.69
C LEU A 397 -24.71 -18.89 7.21
N GLY A 398 -25.43 -18.22 8.12
CA GLY A 398 -26.21 -17.03 7.78
C GLY A 398 -25.31 -15.87 7.37
N GLY A 399 -25.56 -15.32 6.18
CA GLY A 399 -24.77 -14.22 5.61
C GLY A 399 -23.41 -14.63 5.03
N SER A 400 -23.10 -15.93 4.93
CA SER A 400 -21.79 -16.39 4.41
C SER A 400 -21.69 -16.34 2.88
N CYS A 401 -20.46 -16.39 2.36
CA CYS A 401 -20.17 -16.61 0.95
C CYS A 401 -20.84 -17.89 0.41
N LEU A 402 -20.93 -18.96 1.22
CA LEU A 402 -21.62 -20.18 0.81
C LEU A 402 -23.10 -19.90 0.53
N ALA A 403 -23.80 -19.21 1.44
CA ALA A 403 -25.19 -18.83 1.20
C ALA A 403 -25.32 -17.96 -0.06
N GLN A 404 -24.42 -17.00 -0.23
CA GLN A 404 -24.40 -16.08 -1.36
C GLN A 404 -24.27 -16.78 -2.72
N VAL A 405 -23.33 -17.72 -2.89
CA VAL A 405 -23.11 -18.41 -4.17
C VAL A 405 -24.24 -19.37 -4.56
N TYR A 406 -25.11 -19.70 -3.61
CA TYR A 406 -26.36 -20.42 -3.83
C TYR A 406 -27.61 -19.52 -3.81
N LYS A 407 -27.42 -18.19 -3.82
CA LYS A 407 -28.49 -17.17 -3.86
C LYS A 407 -29.45 -17.28 -2.67
N LYS A 408 -28.87 -17.51 -1.50
CA LYS A 408 -29.53 -17.64 -0.20
C LYS A 408 -28.92 -16.66 0.79
N LEU A 409 -29.63 -16.38 1.87
CA LEU A 409 -29.11 -15.58 2.97
C LEU A 409 -28.84 -16.44 4.22
N GLY A 410 -29.57 -17.53 4.42
CA GLY A 410 -29.51 -18.29 5.68
C GLY A 410 -30.27 -17.58 6.81
N ASN A 411 -30.11 -18.05 8.05
CA ASN A 411 -30.89 -17.61 9.20
C ASN A 411 -30.07 -17.28 10.46
N GLU A 412 -29.03 -18.06 10.77
CA GLU A 412 -28.20 -17.89 11.96
C GLU A 412 -26.81 -17.39 11.56
N THR A 413 -26.41 -16.20 12.02
CA THR A 413 -25.15 -15.55 11.63
C THR A 413 -24.00 -15.89 12.58
N PRO A 414 -22.74 -15.94 12.09
CA PRO A 414 -21.59 -15.85 12.97
C PRO A 414 -21.65 -14.58 13.83
N ASP A 415 -20.95 -14.57 14.97
CA ASP A 415 -20.88 -13.43 15.90
C ASP A 415 -19.70 -13.59 16.89
N VAL A 416 -19.34 -12.51 17.57
CA VAL A 416 -18.45 -12.55 18.74
C VAL A 416 -19.23 -13.10 19.95
N ASP A 417 -19.05 -14.38 20.24
CA ASP A 417 -19.75 -15.05 21.34
C ASP A 417 -19.22 -14.69 22.73
N SER A 418 -17.92 -14.41 22.84
CA SER A 418 -17.28 -13.97 24.08
C SER A 418 -16.12 -13.01 23.78
N PRO A 419 -16.22 -11.74 24.24
CA PRO A 419 -15.10 -10.80 24.20
C PRO A 419 -13.85 -11.33 24.92
N GLU A 420 -14.02 -12.11 25.99
CA GLU A 420 -12.93 -12.70 26.76
C GLU A 420 -12.16 -13.75 25.93
N ILE A 421 -12.85 -14.61 25.20
CA ILE A 421 -12.22 -15.60 24.32
C ILE A 421 -11.47 -14.89 23.17
N LEU A 422 -12.07 -13.88 22.54
CA LEU A 422 -11.41 -13.08 21.51
C LEU A 422 -10.15 -12.38 22.03
N LYS A 423 -10.22 -11.80 23.23
CA LYS A 423 -9.05 -11.22 23.91
C LYS A 423 -8.01 -12.29 24.24
N GLY A 424 -8.44 -13.48 24.66
CA GLY A 424 -7.57 -14.63 24.91
C GLY A 424 -6.81 -15.05 23.65
N PHE A 425 -7.53 -15.18 22.54
CA PHE A 425 -6.97 -15.48 21.23
C PHE A 425 -5.88 -14.48 20.83
N PHE A 426 -6.21 -13.18 20.84
CA PHE A 426 -5.26 -12.15 20.46
C PHE A 426 -4.00 -12.21 21.33
N ASN A 427 -4.14 -12.27 22.66
CA ASN A 427 -2.98 -12.33 23.54
C ASN A 427 -2.14 -13.61 23.39
N ALA A 428 -2.77 -14.75 23.06
CA ALA A 428 -2.06 -15.98 22.75
C ALA A 428 -1.23 -15.82 21.47
N MET A 429 -1.82 -15.31 20.37
CA MET A 429 -1.09 -15.07 19.12
C MET A 429 0.09 -14.13 19.35
N GLN A 430 -0.11 -13.05 20.09
CA GLN A 430 0.95 -12.10 20.43
C GLN A 430 2.10 -12.72 21.24
N THR A 431 1.80 -13.69 22.11
CA THR A 431 2.85 -14.44 22.82
C THR A 431 3.61 -15.33 21.84
N LEU A 432 2.90 -16.07 20.99
CA LEU A 432 3.51 -17.03 20.05
C LEU A 432 4.32 -16.34 18.95
N VAL A 433 3.86 -15.20 18.42
CA VAL A 433 4.61 -14.38 17.45
C VAL A 433 5.90 -13.88 18.09
N ARG A 434 5.82 -13.30 19.30
CA ARG A 434 7.00 -12.75 19.99
C ARG A 434 8.05 -13.79 20.32
N GLU A 435 7.61 -14.99 20.69
CA GLU A 435 8.46 -16.15 20.99
C GLU A 435 8.82 -16.97 19.74
N GLU A 436 8.44 -16.51 18.53
CA GLU A 436 8.76 -17.12 17.24
C GLU A 436 8.32 -18.60 17.16
N LYS A 437 7.16 -18.90 17.74
CA LYS A 437 6.55 -20.24 17.80
C LYS A 437 5.56 -20.52 16.67
N LEU A 438 5.11 -19.48 15.97
CA LEU A 438 4.32 -19.62 14.76
C LEU A 438 5.25 -19.66 13.54
N ILE A 439 5.03 -20.65 12.68
CA ILE A 439 5.69 -20.74 11.37
C ILE A 439 4.86 -19.98 10.33
N ALA A 440 3.55 -20.24 10.33
CA ALA A 440 2.58 -19.62 9.45
C ALA A 440 1.30 -19.31 10.24
N TYR A 441 0.58 -18.27 9.84
CA TYR A 441 -0.68 -17.83 10.42
C TYR A 441 -1.57 -17.32 9.29
N HIS A 442 -2.85 -17.69 9.32
CA HIS A 442 -3.87 -17.10 8.47
C HIS A 442 -5.22 -17.13 9.17
N ASP A 443 -5.97 -16.03 9.13
CA ASP A 443 -7.27 -15.96 9.78
C ASP A 443 -8.37 -16.71 9.01
N ARG A 444 -9.51 -16.92 9.68
CA ARG A 444 -10.72 -17.46 9.04
C ARG A 444 -11.72 -16.34 8.81
N SER A 445 -11.93 -16.02 7.54
CA SER A 445 -12.83 -14.96 7.08
C SER A 445 -13.74 -15.50 5.97
N ASP A 446 -13.79 -14.84 4.80
CA ASP A 446 -14.70 -15.18 3.69
C ASP A 446 -14.40 -16.56 3.08
N GLY A 447 -15.44 -17.38 2.94
CA GLY A 447 -15.31 -18.76 2.45
C GLY A 447 -14.76 -19.77 3.48
N GLY A 448 -14.44 -19.32 4.70
CA GLY A 448 -14.24 -20.17 5.86
C GLY A 448 -12.92 -20.96 5.87
N LEU A 449 -12.90 -22.03 6.66
CA LEU A 449 -11.71 -22.87 6.87
C LEU A 449 -11.15 -23.43 5.56
N PHE A 450 -12.02 -23.75 4.60
CA PHE A 450 -11.60 -24.22 3.28
C PHE A 450 -10.70 -23.19 2.58
N THR A 451 -11.16 -21.93 2.48
CA THR A 451 -10.39 -20.86 1.85
C THR A 451 -9.07 -20.64 2.58
N THR A 452 -9.10 -20.52 3.91
CA THR A 452 -7.88 -20.32 4.72
C THR A 452 -6.82 -21.39 4.43
N ILE A 453 -7.20 -22.67 4.41
CA ILE A 453 -6.28 -23.77 4.11
C ILE A 453 -5.76 -23.71 2.67
N CYS A 454 -6.65 -23.41 1.71
CA CYS A 454 -6.27 -23.26 0.31
C CYS A 454 -5.26 -22.12 0.11
N GLU A 455 -5.52 -20.94 0.67
CA GLU A 455 -4.64 -19.77 0.54
C GLU A 455 -3.28 -19.99 1.21
N MET A 456 -3.24 -20.64 2.38
CA MET A 456 -2.00 -21.07 3.01
C MET A 456 -1.19 -22.04 2.14
N ALA A 457 -1.87 -23.02 1.52
CA ALA A 457 -1.25 -23.96 0.59
C ALA A 457 -0.79 -23.30 -0.72
N PHE A 458 -1.47 -22.25 -1.18
CA PHE A 458 -1.05 -21.46 -2.35
C PHE A 458 0.21 -20.66 -2.03
N ALA A 459 0.25 -19.96 -0.89
CA ALA A 459 1.40 -19.17 -0.47
C ALA A 459 2.65 -20.03 -0.22
N GLY A 460 2.47 -21.21 0.41
CA GLY A 460 3.55 -22.17 0.65
C GLY A 460 3.87 -23.11 -0.52
N HIS A 461 3.12 -23.01 -1.63
CA HIS A 461 3.19 -23.90 -2.81
C HIS A 461 3.34 -25.38 -2.47
N THR A 462 2.55 -25.85 -1.51
CA THR A 462 2.65 -27.20 -0.94
C THR A 462 1.26 -27.82 -0.74
N GLY A 463 1.17 -29.15 -0.77
CA GLY A 463 -0.06 -29.86 -0.46
C GLY A 463 -0.28 -30.02 1.04
N VAL A 464 -1.51 -30.34 1.43
CA VAL A 464 -1.93 -30.49 2.82
C VAL A 464 -2.94 -31.62 2.98
N ASP A 465 -2.81 -32.36 4.08
CA ASP A 465 -3.79 -33.35 4.53
C ASP A 465 -4.48 -32.84 5.80
N ILE A 466 -5.78 -32.60 5.71
CA ILE A 466 -6.63 -32.03 6.78
C ILE A 466 -7.71 -33.03 7.19
N ASP A 467 -7.73 -33.40 8.47
CA ASP A 467 -8.72 -34.28 9.09
C ASP A 467 -9.80 -33.46 9.83
N LEU A 468 -11.04 -33.63 9.38
CA LEU A 468 -12.23 -32.96 9.91
C LEU A 468 -12.90 -33.74 11.06
N THR A 469 -12.41 -34.92 11.44
CA THR A 469 -13.08 -35.77 12.46
C THR A 469 -13.20 -35.09 13.81
N ASN A 470 -12.14 -34.44 14.27
CA ASN A 470 -12.10 -33.87 15.62
C ASN A 470 -12.54 -32.40 15.66
N ILE A 471 -12.92 -31.81 14.51
CA ILE A 471 -13.44 -30.46 14.48
C ILE A 471 -14.87 -30.45 15.06
N PRO A 472 -15.15 -29.65 16.09
CA PRO A 472 -16.49 -29.56 16.67
C PRO A 472 -17.56 -29.18 15.63
N SER A 473 -18.73 -29.83 15.70
CA SER A 473 -19.88 -29.46 14.86
C SER A 473 -21.21 -29.71 15.57
N LYS A 474 -22.22 -28.89 15.23
CA LYS A 474 -23.61 -29.08 15.71
C LYS A 474 -24.20 -30.43 15.27
N GLU A 475 -23.96 -30.81 14.03
CA GLU A 475 -24.44 -32.07 13.44
C GLU A 475 -23.28 -32.96 13.00
N ALA A 476 -23.36 -34.26 13.32
CA ALA A 476 -22.35 -35.22 12.92
C ALA A 476 -22.40 -35.44 11.40
N GLY A 477 -21.25 -35.37 10.72
CA GLY A 477 -21.16 -35.58 9.28
C GLY A 477 -21.39 -34.31 8.42
N ASP A 478 -21.68 -33.15 9.02
CA ASP A 478 -21.88 -31.90 8.27
C ASP A 478 -20.54 -31.26 7.86
N ASN A 479 -19.98 -31.71 6.74
CA ASN A 479 -18.72 -31.20 6.21
C ASN A 479 -18.85 -29.79 5.61
N LEU A 480 -20.01 -29.45 5.07
CA LEU A 480 -20.25 -28.16 4.41
C LEU A 480 -20.18 -27.03 5.45
N SER A 481 -20.92 -27.16 6.56
CA SER A 481 -20.89 -26.12 7.59
C SER A 481 -19.52 -26.01 8.25
N ILE A 482 -18.78 -27.10 8.41
CA ILE A 482 -17.42 -27.07 8.98
C ILE A 482 -16.43 -26.31 8.10
N LEU A 483 -16.47 -26.56 6.80
CA LEU A 483 -15.51 -25.98 5.86
C LEU A 483 -15.83 -24.53 5.50
N PHE A 484 -17.11 -24.16 5.43
CA PHE A 484 -17.54 -22.89 4.85
C PHE A 484 -18.26 -21.94 5.84
N ASN A 485 -18.26 -22.25 7.14
CA ASN A 485 -18.65 -21.24 8.12
C ASN A 485 -17.60 -20.13 8.20
N GLU A 486 -18.07 -18.92 8.43
CA GLU A 486 -17.25 -17.71 8.55
C GLU A 486 -17.25 -17.24 10.01
N GLU A 487 -17.16 -18.22 10.92
CA GLU A 487 -16.98 -17.94 12.34
C GLU A 487 -15.55 -17.45 12.59
N LEU A 488 -15.38 -16.68 13.65
CA LEU A 488 -14.08 -16.17 14.05
C LEU A 488 -13.09 -17.29 14.39
N GLY A 489 -11.86 -17.19 13.89
CA GLY A 489 -10.84 -18.22 14.03
C GLY A 489 -9.59 -17.97 13.21
N ALA A 490 -8.66 -18.93 13.24
CA ALA A 490 -7.45 -18.91 12.43
C ALA A 490 -6.91 -20.33 12.23
N VAL A 491 -5.99 -20.49 11.28
CA VAL A 491 -5.15 -21.67 11.13
C VAL A 491 -3.70 -21.27 11.33
N ILE A 492 -2.97 -22.08 12.09
CA ILE A 492 -1.54 -21.89 12.33
C ILE A 492 -0.74 -23.12 11.93
N GLN A 493 0.47 -22.90 11.42
CA GLN A 493 1.49 -23.93 11.30
C GLN A 493 2.51 -23.76 12.43
N VAL A 494 2.80 -24.87 13.12
CA VAL A 494 3.73 -24.89 14.26
C VAL A 494 4.64 -26.10 14.21
N ARG A 495 5.81 -26.04 14.87
CA ARG A 495 6.69 -27.20 15.01
C ARG A 495 6.05 -28.25 15.92
N ALA A 496 6.19 -29.52 15.56
CA ALA A 496 5.66 -30.62 16.37
C ALA A 496 6.26 -30.62 17.80
N ASP A 497 7.55 -30.29 17.91
CA ASP A 497 8.26 -30.24 19.20
C ASP A 497 7.82 -29.09 20.12
N ASP A 498 7.15 -28.07 19.57
CA ASP A 498 6.69 -26.90 20.33
C ASP A 498 5.24 -27.03 20.85
N ILE A 499 4.53 -28.11 20.50
CA ILE A 499 3.10 -28.29 20.80
C ILE A 499 2.78 -28.14 22.29
N ASP A 500 3.60 -28.72 23.18
CA ASP A 500 3.36 -28.63 24.63
C ASP A 500 3.50 -27.19 25.15
N ALA A 501 4.47 -26.44 24.62
CA ALA A 501 4.67 -25.04 24.97
C ALA A 501 3.50 -24.18 24.45
N ILE A 502 3.06 -24.43 23.22
CA ILE A 502 1.91 -23.76 22.61
C ILE A 502 0.61 -24.06 23.38
N HIS A 503 0.38 -25.31 23.76
CA HIS A 503 -0.76 -25.69 24.61
C HIS A 503 -0.74 -24.99 25.96
N ALA A 504 0.45 -24.77 26.55
CA ALA A 504 0.57 -24.00 27.79
C ALA A 504 0.18 -22.52 27.59
N VAL A 505 0.56 -21.90 26.46
CA VAL A 505 0.13 -20.55 26.09
C VAL A 505 -1.40 -20.50 25.88
N PHE A 506 -1.96 -21.44 25.12
CA PHE A 506 -3.41 -21.52 24.91
C PHE A 506 -4.20 -21.74 26.20
N THR A 507 -3.66 -22.56 27.12
CA THR A 507 -4.26 -22.77 28.44
C THR A 507 -4.21 -21.49 29.28
N LYS A 508 -3.05 -20.80 29.32
CA LYS A 508 -2.87 -19.51 30.02
C LYS A 508 -3.90 -18.48 29.56
N HIS A 509 -4.21 -18.46 28.27
CA HIS A 509 -5.15 -17.52 27.67
C HIS A 509 -6.59 -18.05 27.50
N GLY A 510 -6.88 -19.26 27.99
CA GLY A 510 -8.23 -19.82 28.04
C GLY A 510 -8.81 -20.24 26.68
N ILE A 511 -7.98 -20.45 25.65
CA ILE A 511 -8.43 -20.79 24.30
C ILE A 511 -8.09 -22.22 23.84
N LEU A 512 -7.45 -23.04 24.69
CA LEU A 512 -7.05 -24.41 24.30
C LEU A 512 -8.23 -25.26 23.79
N ALA A 513 -9.43 -25.07 24.36
CA ALA A 513 -10.64 -25.80 23.94
C ALA A 513 -11.15 -25.38 22.55
N CYS A 514 -10.69 -24.24 22.02
CA CYS A 514 -10.98 -23.77 20.67
C CYS A 514 -10.01 -24.37 19.63
N CYS A 515 -8.93 -25.04 20.06
CA CYS A 515 -7.86 -25.49 19.19
C CYS A 515 -8.00 -26.98 18.85
N THR A 516 -7.89 -27.30 17.56
CA THR A 516 -7.90 -28.66 17.04
C THR A 516 -6.68 -28.85 16.16
N ASP A 517 -5.87 -29.86 16.44
CA ASP A 517 -4.87 -30.35 15.49
C ASP A 517 -5.60 -31.02 14.32
N VAL A 518 -5.53 -30.40 13.16
CA VAL A 518 -6.28 -30.81 11.98
C VAL A 518 -5.41 -31.46 10.93
N GLY A 519 -4.08 -31.42 11.01
CA GLY A 519 -3.31 -32.02 9.93
C GLY A 519 -1.86 -31.61 9.81
N ARG A 520 -1.34 -31.80 8.60
CA ARG A 520 0.06 -31.57 8.23
C ARG A 520 0.18 -31.25 6.75
N ILE A 521 1.32 -30.67 6.38
CA ILE A 521 1.74 -30.56 4.98
C ILE A 521 2.04 -31.97 4.41
N ASN A 522 1.83 -32.15 3.12
CA ASN A 522 2.21 -33.35 2.38
C ASN A 522 3.20 -33.00 1.24
N ASN A 523 3.76 -34.02 0.59
CA ASN A 523 4.76 -33.84 -0.47
C ASN A 523 4.15 -33.98 -1.87
N GLU A 524 2.83 -33.83 -1.99
CA GLU A 524 2.07 -33.94 -3.24
C GLU A 524 1.50 -32.57 -3.61
N ASP A 525 1.18 -32.33 -4.88
CA ASP A 525 0.36 -31.17 -5.29
C ASP A 525 -1.12 -31.46 -4.96
N THR A 526 -1.47 -31.71 -3.70
CA THR A 526 -2.82 -32.16 -3.31
C THR A 526 -3.29 -31.52 -2.01
N ILE A 527 -4.49 -30.94 -2.06
CA ILE A 527 -5.24 -30.51 -0.87
C ILE A 527 -6.31 -31.57 -0.62
N ARG A 528 -6.18 -32.27 0.51
CA ARG A 528 -7.03 -33.39 0.88
C ARG A 528 -7.71 -33.13 2.21
N PHE A 529 -9.04 -33.21 2.20
CA PHE A 529 -9.87 -33.19 3.39
C PHE A 529 -10.42 -34.60 3.64
N THR A 530 -10.22 -35.12 4.86
CA THR A 530 -10.71 -36.43 5.29
C THR A 530 -11.66 -36.32 6.46
N ARG A 531 -12.49 -37.34 6.66
CA ARG A 531 -13.30 -37.55 7.85
C ARG A 531 -13.38 -39.04 8.13
N ASP A 532 -13.04 -39.42 9.34
CA ASP A 532 -13.06 -40.78 9.86
C ASP A 532 -12.21 -41.74 9.01
N GLY A 533 -11.16 -41.19 8.39
CA GLY A 533 -10.27 -41.88 7.45
C GLY A 533 -10.74 -41.88 5.99
N ASP A 534 -11.96 -41.44 5.69
CA ASP A 534 -12.50 -41.36 4.33
C ASP A 534 -12.23 -39.97 3.73
N VAL A 535 -11.85 -39.93 2.44
CA VAL A 535 -11.67 -38.67 1.70
C VAL A 535 -13.03 -38.06 1.38
N VAL A 536 -13.25 -36.81 1.79
CA VAL A 536 -14.51 -36.08 1.56
C VAL A 536 -14.39 -35.00 0.49
N LEU A 537 -13.20 -34.41 0.33
CA LEU A 537 -12.85 -33.50 -0.75
C LEU A 537 -11.36 -33.63 -1.04
N GLU A 538 -11.00 -33.82 -2.30
CA GLU A 538 -9.61 -33.91 -2.75
C GLU A 538 -9.50 -33.35 -4.17
N ASN A 539 -8.51 -32.51 -4.40
CA ASN A 539 -8.09 -32.11 -5.74
C ASN A 539 -6.65 -31.58 -5.68
N SER A 540 -6.06 -31.28 -6.84
CA SER A 540 -4.73 -30.69 -6.85
C SER A 540 -4.73 -29.26 -6.30
N ARG A 541 -3.65 -28.88 -5.61
CA ARG A 541 -3.47 -27.48 -5.14
C ARG A 541 -3.41 -26.55 -6.36
N THR A 542 -2.80 -26.98 -7.46
CA THR A 542 -2.84 -26.25 -8.75
C THR A 542 -4.25 -26.01 -9.28
N TYR A 543 -5.14 -27.02 -9.22
CA TYR A 543 -6.52 -26.86 -9.66
C TYR A 543 -7.22 -25.76 -8.85
N PHE A 544 -7.17 -25.83 -7.52
CA PHE A 544 -7.79 -24.82 -6.68
C PHE A 544 -7.15 -23.43 -6.88
N ARG A 545 -5.82 -23.35 -6.97
CA ARG A 545 -5.07 -22.10 -7.18
C ARG A 545 -5.41 -21.41 -8.50
N THR A 546 -5.68 -22.16 -9.55
CA THR A 546 -6.02 -21.62 -10.88
C THR A 546 -7.51 -21.33 -11.03
N THR A 547 -8.39 -22.04 -10.31
CA THR A 547 -9.79 -21.66 -10.15
C THR A 547 -9.92 -20.34 -9.38
N TRP A 548 -9.18 -20.19 -8.26
CA TRP A 548 -9.12 -18.97 -7.47
C TRP A 548 -8.58 -17.76 -8.27
N ALA A 549 -7.66 -18.00 -9.21
CA ALA A 549 -7.10 -16.99 -10.10
C ALA A 549 -8.04 -16.49 -11.21
N GLN A 550 -9.19 -17.15 -11.45
CA GLN A 550 -10.02 -16.86 -12.61
C GLN A 550 -10.55 -15.42 -12.63
N THR A 551 -10.89 -14.88 -11.46
CA THR A 551 -11.40 -13.50 -11.34
C THR A 551 -10.32 -12.50 -11.74
N THR A 552 -9.12 -12.59 -11.15
CA THR A 552 -8.03 -11.67 -11.49
C THR A 552 -7.57 -11.81 -12.94
N TYR A 553 -7.58 -13.04 -13.49
CA TYR A 553 -7.29 -13.27 -14.90
C TYR A 553 -8.31 -12.54 -15.78
N LYS A 554 -9.61 -12.75 -15.58
CA LYS A 554 -10.66 -12.12 -16.39
C LYS A 554 -10.64 -10.60 -16.27
N MET A 555 -10.45 -10.07 -15.06
CA MET A 555 -10.36 -8.62 -14.85
C MET A 555 -9.18 -8.02 -15.61
N GLN A 556 -8.01 -8.64 -15.55
CA GLN A 556 -6.83 -8.19 -16.29
C GLN A 556 -7.02 -8.35 -17.81
N SER A 557 -7.57 -9.45 -18.30
CA SER A 557 -7.82 -9.63 -19.74
C SER A 557 -8.81 -8.61 -20.31
N LEU A 558 -9.73 -8.09 -19.49
CA LEU A 558 -10.68 -7.05 -19.90
C LEU A 558 -10.08 -5.64 -19.83
N ARG A 559 -9.12 -5.42 -18.92
CA ARG A 559 -8.59 -4.09 -18.56
C ARG A 559 -7.23 -3.78 -19.19
N ASP A 560 -6.41 -4.80 -19.38
CA ASP A 560 -4.99 -4.74 -19.73
C ASP A 560 -4.72 -5.48 -21.04
N ASN A 561 -3.45 -5.63 -21.43
CA ASN A 561 -3.09 -6.50 -22.55
C ASN A 561 -3.45 -7.97 -22.23
N PRO A 562 -4.39 -8.59 -23.00
CA PRO A 562 -4.86 -9.94 -22.70
C PRO A 562 -3.79 -11.01 -22.86
N GLU A 563 -2.74 -10.79 -23.67
CA GLU A 563 -1.61 -11.71 -23.76
C GLU A 563 -0.81 -11.75 -22.45
N CYS A 564 -0.60 -10.59 -21.82
CA CYS A 564 0.09 -10.51 -20.53
C CYS A 564 -0.76 -11.18 -19.44
N ALA A 565 -2.06 -10.86 -19.40
CA ALA A 565 -2.99 -11.50 -18.45
C ALA A 565 -3.02 -13.03 -18.61
N GLN A 566 -2.99 -13.54 -19.84
CA GLN A 566 -2.90 -14.97 -20.12
C GLN A 566 -1.58 -15.56 -19.64
N GLN A 567 -0.44 -14.92 -19.93
CA GLN A 567 0.87 -15.40 -19.47
C GLN A 567 0.95 -15.48 -17.94
N GLU A 568 0.49 -14.45 -17.22
CA GLU A 568 0.44 -14.47 -15.76
C GLU A 568 -0.53 -15.54 -15.22
N HIS A 569 -1.58 -15.85 -15.96
CA HIS A 569 -2.47 -16.95 -15.61
C HIS A 569 -1.83 -18.33 -15.87
N ASP A 570 -1.09 -18.48 -16.97
CA ASP A 570 -0.52 -19.76 -17.41
C ASP A 570 0.64 -20.22 -16.52
N VAL A 571 1.48 -19.30 -16.03
CA VAL A 571 2.59 -19.65 -15.11
C VAL A 571 2.09 -20.30 -13.81
N LYS A 572 0.84 -20.03 -13.43
CA LYS A 572 0.21 -20.56 -12.21
C LYS A 572 -0.14 -22.05 -12.29
N PHE A 573 -0.08 -22.63 -13.49
CA PHE A 573 -0.23 -24.07 -13.71
C PHE A 573 1.07 -24.83 -13.53
N ASP A 574 2.21 -24.14 -13.46
CA ASP A 574 3.51 -24.77 -13.32
C ASP A 574 3.70 -25.25 -11.87
N THR A 575 3.66 -26.56 -11.65
CA THR A 575 3.89 -27.17 -10.34
C THR A 575 5.35 -27.12 -9.91
N GLU A 576 6.27 -27.01 -10.87
CA GLU A 576 7.71 -27.06 -10.64
C GLU A 576 8.34 -25.66 -10.51
N ASP A 577 7.55 -24.59 -10.64
CA ASP A 577 8.01 -23.22 -10.42
C ASP A 577 8.64 -23.13 -9.03
N PRO A 578 9.96 -22.86 -8.91
CA PRO A 578 10.64 -22.83 -7.62
C PRO A 578 10.34 -21.54 -6.84
N GLY A 579 9.58 -20.60 -7.43
CA GLY A 579 9.37 -19.27 -6.88
C GLY A 579 10.64 -18.41 -6.96
N LEU A 580 10.58 -17.22 -6.37
CA LEU A 580 11.74 -16.35 -6.23
C LEU A 580 12.86 -17.08 -5.47
N THR A 581 14.08 -16.94 -5.98
CA THR A 581 15.29 -17.47 -5.35
C THR A 581 16.38 -16.39 -5.29
N ALA A 582 17.42 -16.61 -4.49
CA ALA A 582 18.59 -15.73 -4.49
C ALA A 582 19.89 -16.54 -4.50
N THR A 583 20.75 -16.27 -5.48
CA THR A 583 22.07 -16.86 -5.64
C THR A 583 23.08 -15.73 -5.83
N LEU A 584 24.06 -15.62 -4.94
CA LEU A 584 24.93 -14.45 -4.86
C LEU A 584 26.39 -14.83 -5.13
N THR A 585 27.11 -13.97 -5.85
CA THR A 585 28.53 -14.15 -6.19
C THR A 585 29.48 -13.43 -5.25
N PHE A 586 28.94 -12.81 -4.19
CA PHE A 586 29.67 -12.07 -3.17
C PHE A 586 29.05 -12.30 -1.78
N ASP A 587 29.79 -11.93 -0.73
CA ASP A 587 29.26 -11.93 0.64
C ASP A 587 28.49 -10.63 0.91
N ILE A 588 27.18 -10.73 1.16
CA ILE A 588 26.31 -9.58 1.46
C ILE A 588 26.69 -8.86 2.75
N ASN A 589 27.34 -9.57 3.68
CA ASN A 589 27.72 -9.03 4.99
C ASN A 589 29.11 -8.37 4.95
N GLU A 590 29.84 -8.49 3.84
CA GLU A 590 31.11 -7.81 3.66
C GLU A 590 30.87 -6.30 3.42
N ASP A 591 31.16 -5.49 4.43
CA ASP A 591 31.21 -4.05 4.29
C ASP A 591 32.57 -3.59 3.73
N ILE A 592 32.65 -3.60 2.40
CA ILE A 592 33.85 -3.22 1.62
C ILE A 592 34.31 -1.77 1.79
N VAL A 593 33.54 -0.91 2.47
CA VAL A 593 33.87 0.52 2.66
C VAL A 593 34.01 0.94 4.11
N SER A 594 33.87 0.01 5.05
CA SER A 594 34.04 0.25 6.49
C SER A 594 35.36 0.97 6.83
N ASP A 595 36.49 0.55 6.23
CA ASP A 595 37.79 1.20 6.41
C ASP A 595 37.83 2.65 5.90
N LEU A 596 37.11 2.95 4.81
CA LEU A 596 37.03 4.29 4.22
C LEU A 596 36.21 5.21 5.13
N ILE A 597 35.08 4.72 5.65
CA ILE A 597 34.23 5.44 6.60
C ILE A 597 34.99 5.73 7.90
N ALA A 598 35.71 4.75 8.44
CA ALA A 598 36.52 4.92 9.66
C ALA A 598 37.64 5.96 9.46
N LYS A 599 38.26 5.97 8.29
CA LYS A 599 39.30 6.95 7.92
C LYS A 599 38.73 8.37 7.83
N ASP A 600 37.56 8.54 7.23
CA ASP A 600 36.88 9.85 7.17
C ASP A 600 36.51 10.35 8.57
N ALA A 601 35.92 9.49 9.41
CA ALA A 601 35.60 9.83 10.79
C ALA A 601 36.83 10.31 11.58
N ALA A 602 37.94 9.56 11.51
CA ALA A 602 39.19 9.94 12.17
C ALA A 602 39.76 11.28 11.64
N THR A 603 39.63 11.54 10.34
CA THR A 603 40.11 12.79 9.72
C THR A 603 39.23 13.98 10.13
N ASN A 604 37.91 13.78 10.20
CA ASN A 604 36.95 14.79 10.63
C ASN A 604 37.19 15.20 12.10
N GLU A 605 37.38 14.23 12.98
CA GLU A 605 37.74 14.49 14.39
C GLU A 605 39.07 15.24 14.52
N ALA A 606 40.09 14.85 13.75
CA ALA A 606 41.42 15.45 13.83
C ALA A 606 41.48 16.88 13.28
N THR A 607 40.68 17.21 12.27
CA THR A 607 40.76 18.51 11.59
C THR A 607 39.97 19.60 12.30
N ASN A 608 38.94 19.26 13.09
CA ASN A 608 38.08 20.19 13.86
C ASN A 608 37.57 21.40 13.05
N LYS A 609 37.58 21.26 11.73
CA LYS A 609 37.05 22.18 10.73
C LYS A 609 35.72 21.54 10.35
N GLY A 610 34.61 22.25 10.47
CA GLY A 610 33.26 21.73 10.17
C GLY A 610 33.01 21.29 8.71
N ASN A 611 34.05 20.97 7.93
CA ASN A 611 33.96 20.40 6.59
C ASN A 611 34.34 18.93 6.66
N SER A 612 33.34 18.06 6.52
CA SER A 612 33.53 16.62 6.45
C SER A 612 34.32 16.20 5.20
N THR A 613 35.22 15.21 5.34
CA THR A 613 35.94 14.59 4.23
C THR A 613 35.11 13.55 3.48
N ASN A 614 33.95 13.17 4.01
CA ASN A 614 33.05 12.23 3.35
C ASN A 614 32.63 12.78 1.98
N PRO A 615 32.58 11.93 0.93
CA PRO A 615 32.18 12.35 -0.41
C PRO A 615 30.72 12.79 -0.44
N LYS A 616 30.43 13.79 -1.27
CA LYS A 616 29.06 14.31 -1.43
C LYS A 616 28.38 13.67 -2.64
N VAL A 617 27.12 13.30 -2.47
CA VAL A 617 26.26 12.85 -3.55
C VAL A 617 25.05 13.79 -3.70
N ALA A 618 24.80 14.24 -4.92
CA ALA A 618 23.62 15.02 -5.26
C ALA A 618 22.43 14.06 -5.41
N ILE A 619 21.52 14.06 -4.44
CA ILE A 619 20.24 13.36 -4.50
C ILE A 619 19.30 14.26 -5.31
N LEU A 620 19.32 14.07 -6.63
CA LEU A 620 18.66 14.95 -7.58
C LEU A 620 17.17 14.60 -7.67
N ARG A 621 16.33 15.62 -7.53
CA ARG A 621 14.88 15.53 -7.69
C ARG A 621 14.27 16.69 -8.45
N GLU A 622 13.12 16.43 -9.06
CA GLU A 622 12.23 17.40 -9.70
C GLU A 622 10.85 17.35 -9.05
N GLN A 623 9.98 18.33 -9.33
CA GLN A 623 8.58 18.29 -8.93
C GLN A 623 7.93 16.96 -9.38
N GLY A 624 7.25 16.26 -8.46
CA GLY A 624 6.66 14.94 -8.67
C GLY A 624 7.56 13.73 -8.38
N VAL A 625 8.88 13.93 -8.16
CA VAL A 625 9.77 12.87 -7.66
C VAL A 625 9.38 12.51 -6.22
N ASN A 626 9.38 11.22 -5.88
CA ASN A 626 8.86 10.73 -4.59
C ASN A 626 9.73 9.67 -3.90
N SER A 627 10.85 9.26 -4.51
CA SER A 627 11.72 8.16 -4.00
C SER A 627 13.11 8.63 -3.57
N HIS A 628 13.25 9.90 -3.18
CA HIS A 628 14.57 10.50 -2.91
C HIS A 628 15.04 10.32 -1.47
N VAL A 629 14.15 10.05 -0.52
CA VAL A 629 14.51 9.89 0.91
C VAL A 629 15.20 8.55 1.13
N GLU A 630 14.61 7.47 0.63
CA GLU A 630 15.20 6.13 0.67
C GLU A 630 16.49 6.03 -0.15
N MET A 631 16.56 6.76 -1.28
CA MET A 631 17.80 6.90 -2.05
C MET A 631 18.90 7.57 -1.21
N ALA A 632 18.58 8.69 -0.55
CA ALA A 632 19.51 9.36 0.34
C ALA A 632 20.01 8.44 1.46
N ALA A 633 19.10 7.69 2.09
CA ALA A 633 19.44 6.77 3.17
C ALA A 633 20.36 5.62 2.71
N ALA A 634 20.14 5.06 1.52
CA ALA A 634 20.98 4.01 0.98
C ALA A 634 22.43 4.49 0.73
N PHE A 635 22.61 5.73 0.26
CA PHE A 635 23.92 6.35 0.10
C PHE A 635 24.55 6.78 1.44
N ASP A 636 23.76 7.30 2.38
CA ASP A 636 24.20 7.64 3.74
C ASP A 636 24.76 6.39 4.45
N ARG A 637 24.07 5.25 4.34
CA ARG A 637 24.54 3.95 4.84
C ARG A 637 25.88 3.53 4.23
N ALA A 638 26.17 3.91 2.99
CA ALA A 638 27.46 3.67 2.35
C ALA A 638 28.54 4.72 2.68
N GLY A 639 28.24 5.70 3.56
CA GLY A 639 29.19 6.69 4.07
C GLY A 639 29.27 7.99 3.28
N PHE A 640 28.30 8.28 2.41
CA PHE A 640 28.21 9.56 1.70
C PHE A 640 27.51 10.64 2.54
N ILE A 641 27.77 11.90 2.21
CA ILE A 641 26.88 13.00 2.58
C ILE A 641 25.85 13.16 1.46
N ALA A 642 24.63 12.69 1.71
CA ALA A 642 23.51 12.85 0.79
C ALA A 642 22.93 14.28 0.88
N ILE A 643 22.90 14.98 -0.25
CA ILE A 643 22.39 16.36 -0.32
C ILE A 643 21.13 16.40 -1.20
N ASP A 644 20.03 16.92 -0.65
CA ASP A 644 18.80 17.23 -1.41
C ASP A 644 19.10 18.32 -2.44
N VAL A 645 19.14 17.94 -3.73
CA VAL A 645 19.33 18.87 -4.85
C VAL A 645 18.06 18.88 -5.69
N HIS A 646 17.23 19.90 -5.50
CA HIS A 646 16.09 20.10 -6.37
C HIS A 646 16.55 20.77 -7.68
N MET A 647 15.95 20.42 -8.82
CA MET A 647 16.10 21.19 -10.06
C MET A 647 15.91 22.71 -9.89
N SER A 648 15.13 23.18 -8.92
CA SER A 648 15.03 24.62 -8.61
C SER A 648 16.36 25.22 -8.15
N ASP A 649 17.16 24.45 -7.42
CA ASP A 649 18.46 24.86 -6.90
C ASP A 649 19.47 24.98 -8.04
N ILE A 650 19.45 24.05 -8.99
CA ILE A 650 20.28 24.10 -10.19
C ILE A 650 19.89 25.31 -11.06
N LEU A 651 18.60 25.47 -11.34
CA LEU A 651 18.12 26.54 -12.24
C LEU A 651 18.30 27.95 -11.65
N ALA A 652 18.27 28.07 -10.33
CA ALA A 652 18.51 29.33 -9.62
C ALA A 652 19.98 29.56 -9.24
N GLY A 653 20.89 28.61 -9.50
CA GLY A 653 22.31 28.69 -9.15
C GLY A 653 22.60 28.58 -7.64
N ARG A 654 21.72 27.93 -6.87
CA ARG A 654 21.93 27.61 -5.45
C ARG A 654 22.77 26.33 -5.24
N ALA A 655 22.88 25.49 -6.26
CA ALA A 655 23.72 24.30 -6.27
C ALA A 655 24.54 24.23 -7.56
N ASP A 656 25.77 23.75 -7.46
CA ASP A 656 26.66 23.47 -8.60
C ASP A 656 27.12 22.02 -8.54
N LEU A 657 26.95 21.28 -9.63
CA LEU A 657 27.35 19.86 -9.72
C LEU A 657 28.87 19.67 -9.61
N ALA A 658 29.67 20.72 -9.81
CA ALA A 658 31.11 20.68 -9.56
C ALA A 658 31.48 20.33 -8.11
N ASP A 659 30.60 20.60 -7.15
CA ASP A 659 30.84 20.35 -5.72
C ASP A 659 30.60 18.89 -5.29
N PHE A 660 30.22 18.01 -6.23
CA PHE A 660 29.80 16.64 -5.96
C PHE A 660 30.73 15.59 -6.58
N ASN A 661 30.81 14.44 -5.91
CA ASN A 661 31.51 13.24 -6.38
C ASN A 661 30.56 12.28 -7.12
N GLY A 662 29.27 12.32 -6.79
CA GLY A 662 28.25 11.51 -7.43
C GLY A 662 26.95 12.29 -7.65
N LEU A 663 26.18 11.87 -8.65
CA LEU A 663 24.82 12.37 -8.91
C LEU A 663 23.86 11.20 -9.03
N VAL A 664 22.70 11.32 -8.41
CA VAL A 664 21.66 10.29 -8.48
C VAL A 664 20.33 10.93 -8.86
N ALA A 665 19.80 10.58 -10.03
CA ALA A 665 18.45 10.95 -10.42
C ALA A 665 17.46 9.94 -9.84
N CYS A 666 16.59 10.41 -8.95
CA CYS A 666 15.69 9.55 -8.17
C CYS A 666 14.40 9.19 -8.93
N GLY A 667 13.70 8.16 -8.45
CA GLY A 667 12.42 7.73 -9.01
C GLY A 667 11.19 8.54 -8.55
N GLY A 668 10.09 8.41 -9.29
CA GLY A 668 8.81 9.06 -9.01
C GLY A 668 8.05 9.36 -10.31
N PHE A 669 7.22 10.40 -10.30
CA PHE A 669 6.38 10.79 -11.42
C PHE A 669 6.61 12.27 -11.74
N SER A 670 7.82 12.62 -12.20
CA SER A 670 8.13 14.03 -12.46
C SER A 670 7.16 14.60 -13.51
N TYR A 671 6.53 15.73 -13.19
CA TYR A 671 5.44 16.32 -14.00
C TYR A 671 4.26 15.36 -14.27
N GLY A 672 4.04 14.35 -13.42
CA GLY A 672 3.00 13.33 -13.62
C GLY A 672 3.20 12.46 -14.86
N ASP A 673 4.44 12.35 -15.34
CA ASP A 673 4.84 11.67 -16.60
C ASP A 673 4.14 12.21 -17.86
N VAL A 674 3.54 13.40 -17.78
CA VAL A 674 2.93 14.07 -18.93
C VAL A 674 4.01 14.43 -19.95
N LEU A 675 3.72 14.22 -21.23
CA LEU A 675 4.66 14.30 -22.37
C LEU A 675 5.68 13.15 -22.46
N GLY A 676 5.50 12.09 -21.66
CA GLY A 676 6.37 10.91 -21.54
C GLY A 676 7.19 10.94 -20.25
N ALA A 677 7.37 9.79 -19.60
CA ALA A 677 8.04 9.73 -18.31
C ALA A 677 9.50 10.19 -18.40
N GLY A 678 9.91 11.05 -17.46
CA GLY A 678 11.25 11.67 -17.41
C GLY A 678 11.54 12.72 -18.51
N GLU A 679 10.67 12.90 -19.51
CA GLU A 679 10.89 13.81 -20.64
C GLU A 679 10.85 15.28 -20.24
N GLY A 680 9.85 15.68 -19.44
CA GLY A 680 9.72 17.06 -18.94
C GLY A 680 10.97 17.48 -18.14
N TRP A 681 11.44 16.59 -17.28
CA TRP A 681 12.65 16.79 -16.49
C TRP A 681 13.89 16.91 -17.37
N ALA A 682 14.14 15.96 -18.29
CA ALA A 682 15.28 16.01 -19.19
C ALA A 682 15.28 17.26 -20.09
N LYS A 683 14.14 17.59 -20.69
CA LYS A 683 14.00 18.77 -21.58
C LYS A 683 14.17 20.08 -20.82
N SER A 684 13.78 20.16 -19.54
CA SER A 684 14.04 21.34 -18.70
C SER A 684 15.55 21.61 -18.55
N ILE A 685 16.37 20.56 -18.46
CA ILE A 685 17.83 20.64 -18.43
C ILE A 685 18.36 21.05 -19.80
N LEU A 686 17.95 20.37 -20.87
CA LEU A 686 18.46 20.59 -22.23
C LEU A 686 18.16 21.99 -22.77
N PHE A 687 17.00 22.55 -22.42
CA PHE A 687 16.55 23.87 -22.90
C PHE A 687 17.05 25.02 -22.03
N ASN A 688 17.63 24.74 -20.86
CA ASN A 688 18.36 25.74 -20.07
C ASN A 688 19.87 25.62 -20.33
N ALA A 689 20.46 26.65 -20.96
CA ALA A 689 21.87 26.62 -21.38
C ALA A 689 22.85 26.38 -20.21
N ASN A 690 22.58 26.92 -19.03
CA ASN A 690 23.44 26.77 -17.86
C ASN A 690 23.32 25.35 -17.27
N ALA A 691 22.09 24.86 -17.07
CA ALA A 691 21.87 23.50 -16.58
C ALA A 691 22.48 22.47 -17.54
N ARG A 692 22.21 22.59 -18.86
CA ARG A 692 22.80 21.71 -19.86
C ARG A 692 24.33 21.67 -19.79
N ALA A 693 24.98 22.83 -19.68
CA ALA A 693 26.43 22.91 -19.58
C ALA A 693 26.96 22.26 -18.29
N MET A 694 26.28 22.50 -17.17
CA MET A 694 26.62 21.95 -15.86
C MET A 694 26.53 20.41 -15.85
N PHE A 695 25.42 19.84 -16.32
CA PHE A 695 25.23 18.38 -16.41
C PHE A 695 26.24 17.75 -17.36
N LYS A 696 26.42 18.33 -18.56
CA LYS A 696 27.41 17.83 -19.53
C LYS A 696 28.82 17.79 -18.93
N THR A 697 29.23 18.87 -18.26
CA THR A 697 30.54 18.95 -17.60
C THR A 697 30.67 17.88 -16.51
N PHE A 698 29.61 17.63 -15.75
CA PHE A 698 29.60 16.58 -14.73
C PHE A 698 29.79 15.17 -15.31
N PHE A 699 29.15 14.87 -16.45
CA PHE A 699 29.28 13.57 -17.12
C PHE A 699 30.65 13.37 -17.78
N GLU A 700 31.31 14.44 -18.23
CA GLU A 700 32.65 14.41 -18.85
C GLU A 700 33.79 14.26 -17.84
N ARG A 701 33.58 14.57 -16.55
CA ARG A 701 34.57 14.37 -15.49
C ARG A 701 34.87 12.89 -15.27
N GLU A 702 36.13 12.49 -15.18
CA GLU A 702 36.52 11.07 -14.98
C GLU A 702 36.46 10.61 -13.50
N ASP A 703 36.31 11.54 -12.56
CA ASP A 703 36.31 11.33 -11.11
C ASP A 703 34.90 11.24 -10.49
N THR A 704 33.86 11.12 -11.33
CA THR A 704 32.44 11.09 -10.91
C THR A 704 31.75 9.79 -11.28
N PHE A 705 30.69 9.46 -10.53
CA PHE A 705 29.70 8.46 -10.92
C PHE A 705 28.31 9.10 -11.07
N THR A 706 27.44 8.45 -11.84
CA THR A 706 26.02 8.81 -11.95
C THR A 706 25.14 7.56 -11.90
N LEU A 707 24.03 7.66 -11.17
CA LEU A 707 22.99 6.64 -11.15
C LEU A 707 21.64 7.27 -11.55
N GLY A 708 20.87 6.60 -12.41
CA GLY A 708 19.46 6.92 -12.64
C GLY A 708 18.58 5.73 -12.28
N VAL A 709 17.60 5.94 -11.41
CA VAL A 709 16.65 4.89 -11.00
C VAL A 709 15.24 5.26 -11.42
N CYS A 710 14.53 4.34 -12.09
CA CYS A 710 13.15 4.49 -12.54
C CYS A 710 12.93 5.80 -13.33
N ASN A 711 12.28 6.82 -12.76
CA ASN A 711 12.12 8.13 -13.41
C ASN A 711 13.44 8.85 -13.70
N GLY A 712 14.45 8.65 -12.86
CA GLY A 712 15.81 9.09 -13.14
C GLY A 712 16.48 8.32 -14.27
N CYS A 713 16.18 7.02 -14.43
CA CYS A 713 16.63 6.23 -15.58
C CYS A 713 16.03 6.77 -16.88
N GLN A 714 14.71 6.99 -16.88
CA GLN A 714 13.99 7.60 -18.00
C GLN A 714 14.55 8.98 -18.34
N MET A 715 14.74 9.85 -17.34
CA MET A 715 15.32 11.19 -17.52
C MET A 715 16.73 11.13 -18.14
N LEU A 716 17.63 10.30 -17.59
CA LEU A 716 18.99 10.17 -18.12
C LEU A 716 19.01 9.56 -19.53
N SER A 717 18.10 8.63 -19.86
CA SER A 717 17.98 8.09 -21.22
C SER A 717 17.65 9.18 -22.25
N ASN A 718 16.86 10.18 -21.86
CA ASN A 718 16.54 11.36 -22.67
C ASN A 718 17.66 12.42 -22.68
N LEU A 719 18.70 12.27 -21.86
CA LEU A 719 19.92 13.08 -21.86
C LEU A 719 21.10 12.42 -22.59
N LYS A 720 20.90 11.27 -23.25
CA LYS A 720 21.99 10.49 -23.85
C LYS A 720 22.93 11.30 -24.75
N ASP A 721 22.42 12.30 -25.48
CA ASP A 721 23.21 13.16 -26.36
C ASP A 721 24.30 14.00 -25.65
N ILE A 722 24.23 14.13 -24.32
CA ILE A 722 25.24 14.82 -23.50
C ILE A 722 25.96 13.89 -22.51
N ILE A 723 25.72 12.58 -22.57
CA ILE A 723 26.34 11.56 -21.73
C ILE A 723 27.31 10.74 -22.60
N PRO A 724 28.64 10.86 -22.42
CA PRO A 724 29.61 10.09 -23.21
C PRO A 724 29.41 8.58 -23.06
N GLY A 725 29.45 7.83 -24.17
CA GLY A 725 29.39 6.37 -24.16
C GLY A 725 27.99 5.78 -23.92
N SER A 726 26.93 6.56 -24.13
CA SER A 726 25.52 6.17 -23.96
C SER A 726 24.78 5.93 -25.28
N GLU A 727 25.50 5.86 -26.42
CA GLU A 727 24.91 5.86 -27.75
C GLU A 727 23.92 4.69 -27.97
N ALA A 728 24.22 3.53 -27.37
CA ALA A 728 23.44 2.31 -27.45
C ALA A 728 22.22 2.26 -26.50
N TRP A 729 21.98 3.29 -25.69
CA TRP A 729 20.85 3.29 -24.75
C TRP A 729 19.49 3.36 -25.46
N PRO A 730 18.51 2.58 -24.98
CA PRO A 730 17.13 2.63 -25.46
C PRO A 730 16.40 3.87 -24.91
N ARG A 731 15.17 4.06 -25.40
CA ARG A 731 14.16 4.82 -24.65
C ARG A 731 13.40 3.88 -23.72
N PHE A 732 12.75 4.44 -22.71
CA PHE A 732 11.83 3.70 -21.85
C PHE A 732 10.42 4.21 -22.10
N VAL A 733 9.49 3.30 -22.40
CA VAL A 733 8.13 3.60 -22.85
C VAL A 733 7.11 2.74 -22.11
N GLN A 734 5.82 2.99 -22.37
CA GLN A 734 4.71 2.23 -21.81
C GLN A 734 4.94 0.71 -21.82
N ASN A 735 4.69 0.08 -20.68
CA ASN A 735 4.80 -1.37 -20.51
C ASN A 735 3.95 -2.12 -21.54
N LYS A 736 4.39 -3.32 -21.95
CA LYS A 736 3.61 -4.19 -22.85
C LYS A 736 2.24 -4.57 -22.27
N SER A 737 2.10 -4.62 -20.94
CA SER A 737 0.83 -4.87 -20.26
C SER A 737 -0.17 -3.71 -20.39
N GLU A 738 0.28 -2.53 -20.84
CA GLU A 738 -0.47 -1.26 -20.80
C GLU A 738 -0.89 -0.84 -19.39
N ARG A 739 -0.20 -1.37 -18.37
CA ARG A 739 -0.50 -1.15 -16.96
C ARG A 739 0.76 -0.76 -16.18
N PHE A 740 0.53 -0.03 -15.09
CA PHE A 740 1.55 0.16 -14.05
C PHE A 740 1.84 -1.17 -13.35
N GLU A 741 3.11 -1.51 -13.20
CA GLU A 741 3.51 -2.77 -12.57
C GLU A 741 4.30 -2.49 -11.29
N ALA A 742 3.66 -2.77 -10.16
CA ALA A 742 4.31 -2.91 -8.86
C ALA A 742 4.58 -4.39 -8.59
N ARG A 743 5.83 -4.83 -8.79
CA ARG A 743 6.25 -6.23 -8.70
C ARG A 743 7.50 -6.36 -7.83
N PHE A 744 7.74 -7.57 -7.34
CA PHE A 744 9.01 -7.96 -6.76
C PHE A 744 9.60 -9.01 -7.71
N SER A 745 10.46 -8.55 -8.62
CA SER A 745 10.85 -9.30 -9.82
C SER A 745 12.26 -9.86 -9.67
N LEU A 746 12.50 -11.04 -10.23
CA LEU A 746 13.81 -11.66 -10.23
C LEU A 746 14.69 -11.09 -11.34
N VAL A 747 15.93 -10.74 -11.00
CA VAL A 747 16.90 -10.19 -11.95
C VAL A 747 18.25 -10.88 -11.80
N GLU A 748 19.00 -10.93 -12.90
CA GLU A 748 20.40 -11.34 -12.94
C GLU A 748 21.30 -10.13 -13.27
N ILE A 749 22.34 -9.92 -12.47
CA ILE A 749 23.37 -8.92 -12.74
C ILE A 749 24.33 -9.46 -13.81
N GLN A 750 24.45 -8.72 -14.91
CA GLN A 750 25.31 -9.07 -16.04
C GLN A 750 26.74 -8.55 -15.80
N GLU A 751 27.73 -9.21 -16.40
CA GLU A 751 29.08 -8.64 -16.47
C GLU A 751 29.06 -7.37 -17.34
N SER A 752 29.46 -6.23 -16.76
CA SER A 752 29.50 -4.95 -17.46
C SER A 752 30.57 -4.02 -16.86
N PRO A 753 30.93 -2.91 -17.54
CA PRO A 753 31.83 -1.91 -16.98
C PRO A 753 31.32 -1.18 -15.74
N SER A 754 30.04 -1.34 -15.35
CA SER A 754 29.40 -0.53 -14.32
C SER A 754 30.20 -0.54 -13.02
N VAL A 755 30.65 0.64 -12.59
CA VAL A 755 31.37 0.79 -11.32
C VAL A 755 30.50 0.43 -10.12
N LEU A 756 29.17 0.54 -10.27
CA LEU A 756 28.18 0.25 -9.24
C LEU A 756 27.93 -1.26 -9.06
N PHE A 757 28.11 -2.06 -10.11
CA PHE A 757 27.90 -3.51 -10.08
C PHE A 757 29.17 -4.35 -9.94
N LYS A 758 30.30 -3.71 -9.63
CA LYS A 758 31.58 -4.38 -9.46
C LYS A 758 31.49 -5.54 -8.46
N GLY A 759 31.84 -6.75 -8.91
CA GLY A 759 31.83 -7.96 -8.10
C GLY A 759 30.44 -8.58 -7.86
N MET A 760 29.39 -8.07 -8.50
CA MET A 760 28.02 -8.60 -8.38
C MET A 760 27.59 -9.45 -9.58
N ALA A 761 28.36 -9.46 -10.68
CA ALA A 761 28.04 -10.21 -11.90
C ALA A 761 27.76 -11.70 -11.61
N GLY A 762 26.74 -12.24 -12.27
CA GLY A 762 26.21 -13.59 -12.06
C GLY A 762 25.34 -13.75 -10.80
N SER A 763 25.17 -12.70 -9.99
CA SER A 763 24.20 -12.74 -8.88
C SER A 763 22.79 -12.64 -9.43
N MET A 764 21.90 -13.47 -8.88
CA MET A 764 20.47 -13.46 -9.12
C MET A 764 19.75 -13.21 -7.81
N MET A 765 18.90 -12.17 -7.77
CA MET A 765 18.12 -11.83 -6.58
C MET A 765 16.91 -10.98 -6.96
N PRO A 766 15.84 -10.98 -6.15
CA PRO A 766 14.68 -10.15 -6.43
C PRO A 766 14.92 -8.67 -6.13
N ILE A 767 14.17 -7.81 -6.80
CA ILE A 767 14.22 -6.34 -6.66
C ILE A 767 12.83 -5.72 -6.78
N ALA A 768 12.60 -4.60 -6.11
CA ALA A 768 11.37 -3.82 -6.27
C ALA A 768 11.26 -3.23 -7.68
N VAL A 769 10.12 -3.45 -8.32
CA VAL A 769 9.72 -2.87 -9.60
C VAL A 769 8.46 -2.05 -9.37
N SER A 770 8.42 -0.82 -9.86
CA SER A 770 7.26 0.07 -9.70
C SER A 770 7.23 1.12 -10.83
N HIS A 771 6.71 0.75 -12.00
CA HIS A 771 6.67 1.65 -13.16
C HIS A 771 5.56 1.32 -14.17
N GLY A 772 5.06 2.33 -14.88
CA GLY A 772 4.15 2.18 -16.03
C GLY A 772 4.83 2.34 -17.39
N GLU A 773 6.02 2.94 -17.43
CA GLU A 773 6.80 3.21 -18.64
C GLU A 773 8.23 2.66 -18.53
N GLY A 774 8.38 1.37 -18.23
CA GLY A 774 9.69 0.73 -18.05
C GLY A 774 10.17 -0.13 -19.21
N ARG A 775 9.40 -0.25 -20.29
CA ARG A 775 9.76 -1.10 -21.43
C ARG A 775 10.86 -0.44 -22.25
N THR A 776 11.95 -1.15 -22.51
CA THR A 776 13.00 -0.68 -23.43
C THR A 776 12.49 -0.66 -24.87
N GLU A 777 12.64 0.49 -25.54
CA GLU A 777 12.36 0.65 -26.96
C GLU A 777 13.63 1.06 -27.71
N PHE A 778 14.10 0.17 -28.59
CA PHE A 778 15.22 0.39 -29.50
C PHE A 778 14.71 0.79 -30.89
N SER A 779 15.56 1.44 -31.69
CA SER A 779 15.16 1.92 -33.04
C SER A 779 15.06 0.81 -34.09
N SER A 780 15.75 -0.31 -33.89
CA SER A 780 15.76 -1.47 -34.77
C SER A 780 16.40 -2.69 -34.08
N ASP A 781 16.29 -3.86 -34.69
CA ASP A 781 16.96 -5.09 -34.22
C ASP A 781 18.49 -4.92 -34.17
N GLU A 782 19.08 -4.19 -35.12
CA GLU A 782 20.52 -3.90 -35.08
C GLU A 782 20.92 -3.03 -33.88
N ALA A 783 20.01 -2.19 -33.37
CA ALA A 783 20.26 -1.41 -32.17
C ALA A 783 20.18 -2.27 -30.89
N ILE A 784 19.31 -3.29 -30.87
CA ILE A 784 19.25 -4.30 -29.81
C ILE A 784 20.56 -5.10 -29.80
N ASP A 785 20.98 -5.60 -30.97
CA ASP A 785 22.26 -6.29 -31.13
C ASP A 785 23.43 -5.41 -30.72
N ALA A 786 23.43 -4.12 -31.09
CA ALA A 786 24.47 -3.18 -30.69
C ALA A 786 24.53 -3.01 -29.17
N ALA A 787 23.38 -2.89 -28.50
CA ALA A 787 23.32 -2.81 -27.04
C ALA A 787 23.86 -4.08 -26.38
N ASN A 788 23.41 -5.26 -26.82
CA ASN A 788 23.90 -6.54 -26.32
C ASN A 788 25.42 -6.73 -26.55
N ASN A 789 25.90 -6.43 -27.76
CA ASN A 789 27.31 -6.59 -28.14
C ASN A 789 28.24 -5.52 -27.54
N SER A 790 27.70 -4.40 -27.04
CA SER A 790 28.50 -3.35 -26.40
C SER A 790 29.10 -3.78 -25.06
N GLY A 791 28.56 -4.83 -24.43
CA GLY A 791 28.91 -5.24 -23.07
C GLY A 791 28.37 -4.29 -21.98
N THR A 792 27.45 -3.38 -22.31
CA THR A 792 26.94 -2.37 -21.35
C THR A 792 25.62 -2.73 -20.70
N VAL A 793 24.92 -3.77 -21.16
CA VAL A 793 23.75 -4.31 -20.46
C VAL A 793 24.20 -4.83 -19.10
N SER A 794 23.62 -4.31 -18.03
CA SER A 794 24.08 -4.56 -16.66
C SER A 794 23.09 -5.39 -15.83
N MET A 795 21.84 -5.48 -16.24
CA MET A 795 20.81 -6.26 -15.54
C MET A 795 19.73 -6.75 -16.49
N ARG A 796 19.27 -7.98 -16.28
CA ARG A 796 18.15 -8.59 -17.01
C ARG A 796 17.13 -9.19 -16.07
N TYR A 797 15.85 -9.13 -16.45
CA TYR A 797 14.81 -9.95 -15.84
C TYR A 797 15.01 -11.41 -16.22
N VAL A 798 14.84 -12.28 -15.22
CA VAL A 798 14.87 -13.73 -15.39
C VAL A 798 13.59 -14.33 -14.83
N ASN A 799 13.18 -15.49 -15.34
CA ASN A 799 12.13 -16.28 -14.70
C ASN A 799 12.66 -16.94 -13.42
N ASN A 800 11.79 -17.60 -12.66
CA ASN A 800 12.15 -18.27 -11.41
C ASN A 800 13.14 -19.44 -11.60
N TYR A 801 13.30 -19.94 -12.82
CA TYR A 801 14.31 -20.94 -13.18
C TYR A 801 15.70 -20.34 -13.47
N GLY A 802 15.82 -19.01 -13.49
CA GLY A 802 17.06 -18.29 -13.78
C GLY A 802 17.33 -18.03 -15.26
N ASP A 803 16.37 -18.32 -16.14
CA ASP A 803 16.50 -18.03 -17.57
C ASP A 803 16.04 -16.60 -17.87
N VAL A 804 16.82 -15.86 -18.67
CA VAL A 804 16.42 -14.56 -19.22
C VAL A 804 15.07 -14.70 -19.93
N THR A 805 14.14 -13.78 -19.65
CA THR A 805 12.76 -13.93 -20.11
C THR A 805 12.12 -12.63 -20.61
N GLU A 806 11.16 -12.80 -21.53
CA GLU A 806 10.21 -11.77 -21.96
C GLU A 806 8.77 -12.11 -21.55
N THR A 807 8.58 -13.24 -20.85
CA THR A 807 7.27 -13.67 -20.38
C THR A 807 6.84 -12.86 -19.16
N TYR A 808 5.63 -12.32 -19.23
CA TYR A 808 5.01 -11.59 -18.13
C TYR A 808 4.46 -12.56 -17.07
N PRO A 809 4.53 -12.24 -15.76
CA PRO A 809 5.06 -11.01 -15.17
C PRO A 809 6.52 -11.11 -14.70
N ALA A 810 7.22 -12.22 -14.96
CA ALA A 810 8.63 -12.37 -14.60
C ALA A 810 9.49 -11.27 -15.24
N ASN A 811 9.23 -10.96 -16.51
CA ASN A 811 9.55 -9.67 -17.11
C ASN A 811 8.29 -8.78 -17.07
N PRO A 812 8.25 -7.78 -16.17
CA PRO A 812 7.03 -7.04 -15.88
C PRO A 812 6.62 -6.07 -17.00
N ASN A 813 7.58 -5.61 -17.81
CA ASN A 813 7.33 -4.52 -18.78
C ASN A 813 7.44 -4.96 -20.25
N GLY A 814 7.93 -6.17 -20.52
CA GLY A 814 8.09 -6.72 -21.86
C GLY A 814 9.32 -6.16 -22.59
N SER A 815 10.36 -5.78 -21.86
CA SER A 815 11.64 -5.37 -22.46
C SER A 815 12.31 -6.56 -23.15
N VAL A 816 12.81 -6.33 -24.36
CA VAL A 816 13.47 -7.38 -25.17
C VAL A 816 14.71 -7.90 -24.46
N ASP A 817 14.96 -9.21 -24.55
CA ASP A 817 16.04 -9.93 -23.88
C ASP A 817 16.09 -9.67 -22.35
N GLY A 818 14.96 -9.32 -21.73
CA GLY A 818 14.88 -9.00 -20.31
C GLY A 818 15.60 -7.70 -19.90
N ILE A 819 16.11 -6.88 -20.83
CA ILE A 819 16.98 -5.73 -20.50
C ILE A 819 16.26 -4.75 -19.58
N THR A 820 16.89 -4.42 -18.44
CA THR A 820 16.31 -3.44 -17.50
C THR A 820 17.33 -2.50 -16.85
N SER A 821 18.62 -2.68 -17.14
CA SER A 821 19.69 -1.74 -16.78
C SER A 821 20.79 -1.72 -17.83
N LEU A 822 21.33 -0.52 -18.09
CA LEU A 822 22.48 -0.31 -18.95
C LEU A 822 23.47 0.66 -18.26
N THR A 823 24.73 0.58 -18.66
CA THR A 823 25.79 1.51 -18.25
C THR A 823 26.41 2.22 -19.45
N THR A 824 27.25 3.22 -19.22
CA THR A 824 28.14 3.77 -20.27
C THR A 824 29.33 2.86 -20.53
N ILE A 825 29.99 3.03 -21.69
CA ILE A 825 31.19 2.25 -22.07
C ILE A 825 32.30 2.32 -21.02
N ASP A 826 32.43 3.44 -20.30
CA ASP A 826 33.41 3.63 -19.23
C ASP A 826 32.89 3.21 -17.83
N GLY A 827 31.63 2.79 -17.74
CA GLY A 827 31.04 2.24 -16.52
C GLY A 827 30.56 3.25 -15.47
N ARG A 828 30.78 4.55 -15.67
CA ARG A 828 30.57 5.56 -14.61
C ARG A 828 29.14 6.05 -14.49
N VAL A 829 28.34 5.92 -15.56
CA VAL A 829 26.92 6.26 -15.54
C VAL A 829 26.11 4.98 -15.75
N THR A 830 25.30 4.61 -14.77
CA THR A 830 24.40 3.46 -14.85
C THR A 830 22.95 3.91 -14.70
N ILE A 831 22.06 3.36 -15.52
CA ILE A 831 20.62 3.58 -15.46
C ILE A 831 19.88 2.26 -15.26
N MET A 832 18.83 2.26 -14.45
CA MET A 832 18.00 1.07 -14.24
C MET A 832 16.55 1.42 -13.88
N MET A 833 15.61 0.59 -14.34
CA MET A 833 14.20 0.77 -14.00
C MET A 833 13.79 0.28 -12.60
N PRO A 834 14.33 -0.85 -12.07
CA PRO A 834 14.01 -1.30 -10.73
C PRO A 834 14.65 -0.45 -9.64
N HIS A 835 14.15 -0.56 -8.40
CA HIS A 835 14.49 0.29 -7.27
C HIS A 835 15.34 -0.44 -6.22
N PRO A 836 16.68 -0.46 -6.32
CA PRO A 836 17.54 -1.08 -5.32
C PRO A 836 17.50 -0.35 -3.97
N GLU A 837 17.23 0.96 -3.97
CA GLU A 837 17.14 1.82 -2.79
C GLU A 837 15.87 1.60 -1.97
N ARG A 838 14.85 0.94 -2.52
CA ARG A 838 13.64 0.59 -1.77
C ARG A 838 13.81 -0.73 -1.01
N VAL A 839 14.81 -1.52 -1.38
CA VAL A 839 15.02 -2.88 -0.86
C VAL A 839 16.47 -3.10 -0.38
N PHE A 840 17.23 -2.04 -0.10
CA PHE A 840 18.61 -2.17 0.43
C PHE A 840 18.64 -2.78 1.85
N ARG A 841 17.54 -2.64 2.59
CA ARG A 841 17.31 -3.34 3.85
C ARG A 841 16.59 -4.65 3.57
N THR A 842 17.07 -5.75 4.12
CA THR A 842 16.42 -7.06 4.04
C THR A 842 14.97 -6.99 4.48
N VAL A 843 14.70 -6.29 5.59
CA VAL A 843 13.34 -6.15 6.13
C VAL A 843 12.35 -5.43 5.21
N ALA A 844 12.82 -4.75 4.15
CA ALA A 844 11.96 -4.11 3.15
C ALA A 844 11.76 -4.97 1.88
N ASN A 845 12.31 -6.20 1.86
CA ASN A 845 12.09 -7.14 0.77
C ASN A 845 10.81 -7.94 1.05
N SER A 846 9.87 -7.95 0.09
CA SER A 846 8.60 -8.68 0.18
C SER A 846 8.81 -10.16 0.48
N TRP A 847 9.86 -10.74 -0.10
CA TRP A 847 10.37 -12.05 0.25
C TRP A 847 11.90 -12.02 0.29
N HIS A 848 12.51 -12.80 1.18
CA HIS A 848 13.95 -12.99 1.20
C HIS A 848 14.33 -14.33 1.85
N PRO A 849 15.54 -14.87 1.58
CA PRO A 849 16.07 -15.98 2.34
C PRO A 849 16.20 -15.66 3.84
N ASP A 850 15.83 -16.60 4.72
CA ASP A 850 15.93 -16.45 6.19
C ASP A 850 17.35 -16.14 6.68
N SER A 851 18.37 -16.53 5.92
CA SER A 851 19.78 -16.31 6.27
C SER A 851 20.23 -14.85 6.20
N TRP A 852 19.46 -13.98 5.56
CA TRP A 852 19.80 -12.56 5.45
C TRP A 852 19.55 -11.84 6.77
N VAL A 853 20.41 -10.87 7.07
CA VAL A 853 20.35 -10.07 8.30
C VAL A 853 19.78 -8.69 7.99
N GLU A 854 20.48 -7.59 8.27
CA GLU A 854 20.00 -6.24 7.95
C GLU A 854 20.18 -5.86 6.48
N ASP A 855 21.34 -6.17 5.91
CA ASP A 855 21.69 -5.75 4.55
C ASP A 855 21.17 -6.74 3.52
N SER A 856 20.47 -6.24 2.50
CA SER A 856 20.18 -7.01 1.30
C SER A 856 21.36 -6.94 0.32
N PRO A 857 21.39 -7.77 -0.73
CA PRO A 857 22.41 -7.71 -1.78
C PRO A 857 22.54 -6.31 -2.41
N TRP A 858 21.46 -5.53 -2.45
CA TRP A 858 21.41 -4.23 -3.12
C TRP A 858 22.23 -3.16 -2.39
N VAL A 859 22.53 -3.32 -1.10
CA VAL A 859 23.44 -2.40 -0.38
C VAL A 859 24.82 -2.32 -1.04
N ARG A 860 25.27 -3.43 -1.66
CA ARG A 860 26.59 -3.55 -2.30
C ARG A 860 26.76 -2.52 -3.41
N MET A 861 25.69 -2.16 -4.12
CA MET A 861 25.71 -1.17 -5.19
C MET A 861 26.16 0.22 -4.68
N PHE A 862 25.61 0.64 -3.53
CA PHE A 862 25.95 1.92 -2.91
C PHE A 862 27.36 1.89 -2.29
N ARG A 863 27.76 0.77 -1.68
CA ARG A 863 29.14 0.55 -1.22
C ARG A 863 30.15 0.58 -2.36
N ASN A 864 29.82 0.01 -3.51
CA ASN A 864 30.66 0.05 -4.71
C ASN A 864 30.86 1.50 -5.21
N ALA A 865 29.81 2.34 -5.15
CA ALA A 865 29.94 3.77 -5.43
C ALA A 865 30.95 4.45 -4.50
N ARG A 866 30.86 4.17 -3.19
CA ARG A 866 31.79 4.71 -2.18
C ARG A 866 33.22 4.23 -2.44
N ALA A 867 33.41 2.95 -2.78
CA ALA A 867 34.71 2.36 -3.07
C ALA A 867 35.34 2.92 -4.36
N PHE A 868 34.53 3.25 -5.37
CA PHE A 868 35.01 3.89 -6.60
C PHE A 868 35.58 5.29 -6.34
N ILE A 869 34.94 6.08 -5.48
CA ILE A 869 35.39 7.45 -5.16
C ILE A 869 36.66 7.48 -4.31
N GLY A 870 36.88 6.49 -3.44
CA GLY A 870 38.12 6.34 -2.66
C GLY A 870 38.06 6.96 -1.28
#